data_AF-A0A4Q9Q196-F1
#
_entry.id   AF-A0A4Q9Q196-F1
#
_cell.length_a   1.000
_cell.length_b   1.000
_cell.length_c   1.000
_cell.angle_alpha   90.00
_cell.angle_beta   90.00
_cell.angle_gamma   90.00
#
_symmetry.space_group_name_H-M   'P 1'
#
loop_
_entity.id
_entity.type
_entity.pdbx_description
1 polymer ?
#
loop_
_entity_poly.entity_id
_entity_poly.type
_entity_poly.pdbx_seq_one_letter_code
_entity_poly.pdbx_strand_id
1 'polypeptide(L)'
;MHTALWTLVTLATVVSAEHWIFGGVRPIVTTRLDPVISPNAIGSHVHSIVGASRFQNVYDPADLVQSNCTTIPVQPDKSNYWAPQLYHQDQNTSLFTPIPTSFNIYYLMRPGPMNESIKAFPPGLRMVAGDPNRRSYNASDFAQQAISFVCLDFNADHSNDPDWDERPNFFDHNCPDGMRAQVFFPSCWDGVNLDSPDHTSHMAYPIQNYNGGDCPDSHPVHLVSLFYEMFVSVDQFDFWGNGTWVLANGDTTGYGHHGDFTNGWDVDLLQNAIDNCPNATGNVMDCPPLAAAMDQASADACVLETEIVDEDTGFETPLSALPGCNPLWNGTGLRTECLSDAELPQLIPAQTPLPTNWSEIGCIAEGTNGRALIGASTTSPNLTRAACVAFCESKGFALAGVEFSDECYCDDKLRNGATNTTLIWNECTNHCAGNDNEICGGPARLTLLVTSNPPPPPNDTILPDGWSFAGCVSDDPARALTGFSTADDQMTHASCVATCSSHNFTIAGIEFGRECYCGNAFENGAGQALDPASCNVVCAGDALSTCGGSWALSAFQSNATVALQSSASSAAPSTSASLAVSVSTTASQVPSVPISSASPASPVSFSATSTPVSSASSVAGSATPSISASTSQSIATSVPASSSAPSNTTVVLPDGWASIGCRQDDVSGRTLDMDAFTSDNMTIPGCIAHCASLGHPVAGVEYARECYCGSAFVNDGGAVLPDDACDMACSGDTTSICGGPGALSAFQDVNTTAVARRMYRPRGSYKL
;
A
#
# COMPACT_ATOMS: atom_id res chain seq x y z
N MET A 1 -15.68 73.19 10.72
CA MET A 1 -15.73 72.36 9.51
C MET A 1 -14.57 71.39 9.59
N HIS A 2 -14.82 70.14 10.01
CA HIS A 2 -14.04 68.92 9.75
C HIS A 2 -14.75 67.81 10.52
N THR A 3 -15.63 67.10 9.83
CA THR A 3 -16.32 65.90 10.30
C THR A 3 -15.41 64.71 10.04
N ALA A 4 -14.94 64.08 11.11
CA ALA A 4 -14.35 62.76 11.08
C ALA A 4 -15.49 61.73 10.96
N LEU A 5 -15.56 61.03 9.82
CA LEU A 5 -16.37 59.81 9.70
C LEU A 5 -15.56 58.67 10.30
N TRP A 6 -16.06 58.11 11.40
CA TRP A 6 -15.64 56.80 11.90
C TRP A 6 -16.34 55.74 11.04
N THR A 7 -15.58 55.09 10.15
CA THR A 7 -16.02 53.87 9.49
C THR A 7 -15.89 52.72 10.50
N LEU A 8 -17.03 52.19 10.93
CA LEU A 8 -17.12 50.92 11.64
C LEU A 8 -16.58 49.83 10.71
N VAL A 9 -15.36 49.35 10.95
CA VAL A 9 -14.90 48.09 10.36
C VAL A 9 -15.62 46.98 11.11
N THR A 10 -16.64 46.41 10.49
CA THR A 10 -17.18 45.11 10.89
C THR A 10 -16.03 44.12 10.84
N LEU A 11 -15.63 43.58 12.00
CA LEU A 11 -14.84 42.36 12.05
C LEU A 11 -15.61 41.32 11.24
N ALA A 12 -15.11 40.97 10.05
CA ALA A 12 -15.43 39.70 9.45
C ALA A 12 -14.99 38.64 10.47
N THR A 13 -15.95 37.88 10.97
CA THR A 13 -15.69 36.65 11.70
C THR A 13 -14.75 35.81 10.84
N VAL A 14 -13.55 35.53 11.35
CA VAL A 14 -12.66 34.52 10.77
C VAL A 14 -13.48 33.24 10.71
N VAL A 15 -13.91 32.86 9.51
CA VAL A 15 -14.54 31.56 9.28
C VAL A 15 -13.52 30.54 9.77
N SER A 16 -13.91 29.75 10.75
CA SER A 16 -13.09 28.66 11.27
C SER A 16 -12.77 27.78 10.06
N ALA A 17 -11.51 27.43 9.80
CA ALA A 17 -11.18 26.70 8.58
C ALA A 17 -11.96 25.37 8.56
N GLU A 18 -12.99 25.30 7.72
CA GLU A 18 -13.86 24.14 7.57
C GLU A 18 -13.13 23.12 6.69
N HIS A 19 -12.34 22.25 7.30
CA HIS A 19 -11.57 21.22 6.59
C HIS A 19 -11.32 19.99 7.46
N TRP A 20 -11.00 18.88 6.81
CA TRP A 20 -10.36 17.72 7.42
C TRP A 20 -9.13 17.32 6.61
N ILE A 21 -8.19 16.66 7.29
CA ILE A 21 -6.87 16.31 6.75
C ILE A 21 -6.65 14.82 6.94
N PHE A 22 -6.26 14.13 5.88
CA PHE A 22 -5.66 12.82 5.96
C PHE A 22 -4.15 13.01 5.95
N GLY A 23 -3.56 13.07 7.14
CA GLY A 23 -2.17 13.50 7.32
C GLY A 23 -1.19 12.34 7.40
N GLY A 24 0.05 12.58 6.95
CA GLY A 24 1.16 11.64 7.06
C GLY A 24 0.99 10.38 6.21
N VAL A 25 0.24 10.46 5.11
CA VAL A 25 -0.04 9.32 4.26
C VAL A 25 1.21 8.99 3.44
N ARG A 26 1.70 7.75 3.57
CA ARG A 26 2.83 7.26 2.79
C ARG A 26 2.40 6.91 1.36
N PRO A 27 3.28 7.08 0.36
CA PRO A 27 3.10 6.51 -0.96
C PRO A 27 2.79 5.00 -0.88
N ILE A 28 1.79 4.56 -1.62
CA ILE A 28 1.56 3.13 -1.87
C ILE A 28 2.57 2.60 -2.89
N VAL A 29 2.99 3.44 -3.82
CA VAL A 29 3.99 3.12 -4.84
C VAL A 29 4.63 4.39 -5.39
N THR A 30 5.88 4.29 -5.85
CA THR A 30 6.57 5.33 -6.64
C THR A 30 6.95 4.75 -7.99
N THR A 31 6.34 5.22 -9.07
CA THR A 31 6.45 4.61 -10.40
C THR A 31 6.06 5.59 -11.50
N ARG A 32 6.24 5.22 -12.77
CA ARG A 32 5.76 5.97 -13.94
C ARG A 32 4.34 5.58 -14.38
N LEU A 33 3.55 4.95 -13.52
CA LEU A 33 2.13 4.76 -13.82
C LEU A 33 1.40 6.10 -13.75
N ASP A 34 0.70 6.45 -14.84
CA ASP A 34 -0.11 7.66 -14.93
C ASP A 34 -1.34 7.36 -15.80
N PRO A 35 -2.42 6.83 -15.21
CA PRO A 35 -3.60 6.42 -15.96
C PRO A 35 -4.43 7.57 -16.51
N VAL A 36 -4.18 8.81 -16.09
CA VAL A 36 -4.88 10.00 -16.59
C VAL A 36 -4.20 10.49 -17.85
N ILE A 37 -2.89 10.75 -17.80
CA ILE A 37 -2.15 11.30 -18.94
C ILE A 37 -1.75 10.22 -19.95
N SER A 38 -1.39 9.02 -19.48
CA SER A 38 -0.86 7.93 -20.30
C SER A 38 -1.68 6.64 -20.17
N PRO A 39 -3.00 6.65 -20.45
CA PRO A 39 -3.83 5.46 -20.30
C PRO A 39 -3.35 4.32 -21.22
N ASN A 40 -3.19 3.12 -20.66
CA ASN A 40 -2.64 1.93 -21.31
C ASN A 40 -1.18 2.08 -21.78
N ALA A 41 -0.44 3.02 -21.21
CA ALA A 41 0.96 3.27 -21.51
C ALA A 41 1.75 3.55 -20.23
N ILE A 42 3.07 3.66 -20.38
CA ILE A 42 3.94 4.10 -19.29
C ILE A 42 4.02 5.63 -19.34
N GLY A 43 3.85 6.26 -18.18
CA GLY A 43 3.97 7.68 -17.96
C GLY A 43 5.33 8.25 -18.33
N SER A 44 5.35 9.56 -18.55
CA SER A 44 6.55 10.26 -19.01
C SER A 44 7.63 10.42 -17.92
N HIS A 45 7.24 10.42 -16.64
CA HIS A 45 8.14 10.63 -15.50
C HIS A 45 7.54 10.00 -14.24
N VAL A 46 8.36 9.88 -13.19
CA VAL A 46 8.01 9.17 -11.95
C VAL A 46 7.13 10.05 -11.06
N HIS A 47 6.11 9.45 -10.46
CA HIS A 47 5.26 10.05 -9.44
C HIS A 47 5.34 9.25 -8.15
N SER A 48 5.18 9.95 -7.01
CA SER A 48 4.80 9.34 -5.75
C SER A 48 3.27 9.30 -5.67
N ILE A 49 2.70 8.10 -5.44
CA ILE A 49 1.26 7.87 -5.48
C ILE A 49 0.76 7.43 -4.11
N VAL A 50 -0.29 8.07 -3.60
CA VAL A 50 -1.03 7.65 -2.40
C VAL A 50 -2.47 7.27 -2.77
N GLY A 51 -3.11 6.42 -1.97
CA GLY A 51 -4.50 6.01 -2.17
C GLY A 51 -4.69 4.51 -2.32
N ALA A 52 -5.65 4.12 -3.13
CA ALA A 52 -6.14 2.76 -3.25
C ALA A 52 -5.17 1.77 -3.93
N SER A 53 -5.26 0.50 -3.51
CA SER A 53 -4.38 -0.60 -3.97
C SER A 53 -4.50 -0.98 -5.43
N ARG A 54 -5.62 -0.67 -6.11
CA ARG A 54 -5.82 -0.96 -7.54
C ARG A 54 -5.41 0.16 -8.48
N PHE A 55 -4.46 0.98 -8.08
CA PHE A 55 -3.85 1.94 -8.99
C PHE A 55 -3.13 1.20 -10.13
N GLN A 56 -3.46 1.48 -11.38
CA GLN A 56 -2.91 0.76 -12.53
C GLN A 56 -2.78 1.69 -13.74
N ASN A 57 -2.22 1.21 -14.85
CA ASN A 57 -1.98 2.00 -16.06
C ASN A 57 -3.26 2.43 -16.82
N VAL A 58 -4.43 2.01 -16.36
CA VAL A 58 -5.74 2.40 -16.88
C VAL A 58 -6.65 2.77 -15.72
N TYR A 59 -7.32 3.92 -15.82
CA TYR A 59 -8.29 4.29 -14.80
C TYR A 59 -9.67 3.73 -15.15
N ASP A 60 -10.14 2.81 -14.33
CA ASP A 60 -11.52 2.33 -14.29
C ASP A 60 -12.11 2.61 -12.89
N PRO A 61 -13.07 3.54 -12.75
CA PRO A 61 -13.69 3.86 -11.47
C PRO A 61 -14.36 2.65 -10.80
N ALA A 62 -14.92 1.71 -11.59
CA ALA A 62 -15.60 0.53 -11.05
C ALA A 62 -14.62 -0.51 -10.51
N ASP A 63 -13.43 -0.60 -11.12
CA ASP A 63 -12.34 -1.44 -10.64
C ASP A 63 -11.65 -0.83 -9.42
N LEU A 64 -11.42 0.49 -9.45
CA LEU A 64 -10.74 1.23 -8.39
C LEU A 64 -11.44 1.11 -7.03
N VAL A 65 -12.76 1.26 -7.01
CA VAL A 65 -13.54 1.14 -5.75
C VAL A 65 -13.58 -0.28 -5.18
N GLN A 66 -13.14 -1.28 -5.95
CA GLN A 66 -12.97 -2.67 -5.47
C GLN A 66 -11.58 -2.92 -4.84
N SER A 67 -10.76 -1.88 -4.67
CA SER A 67 -9.45 -2.01 -4.02
C SER A 67 -9.57 -2.61 -2.62
N ASN A 68 -8.74 -3.62 -2.33
CA ASN A 68 -8.75 -4.28 -1.02
C ASN A 68 -8.44 -3.30 0.12
N CYS A 69 -7.55 -2.32 -0.13
CA CYS A 69 -7.16 -1.32 0.86
C CYS A 69 -6.89 0.05 0.19
N THR A 70 -6.59 1.06 1.01
CA THR A 70 -6.11 2.38 0.57
C THR A 70 -5.15 2.90 1.62
N THR A 71 -4.10 3.64 1.25
CA THR A 71 -3.22 4.31 2.22
C THR A 71 -3.89 5.51 2.89
N ILE A 72 -5.12 5.86 2.50
CA ILE A 72 -5.94 6.85 3.20
C ILE A 72 -6.56 6.23 4.46
N PRO A 73 -6.46 6.86 5.64
CA PRO A 73 -7.02 6.30 6.88
C PRO A 73 -8.54 6.09 6.84
N VAL A 74 -9.28 6.93 6.11
CA VAL A 74 -10.72 6.73 5.87
C VAL A 74 -10.89 5.73 4.73
N GLN A 75 -11.08 4.45 5.06
CA GLN A 75 -11.02 3.35 4.10
C GLN A 75 -12.03 3.39 2.93
N PRO A 76 -13.23 3.99 3.06
CA PRO A 76 -14.13 4.21 1.92
C PRO A 76 -13.66 5.24 0.89
N ASP A 77 -12.57 5.97 1.16
CA ASP A 77 -11.90 6.78 0.14
C ASP A 77 -10.92 5.93 -0.66
N LYS A 78 -11.39 5.38 -1.79
CA LYS A 78 -10.56 4.64 -2.74
C LYS A 78 -9.99 5.54 -3.85
N SER A 79 -9.91 6.85 -3.63
CA SER A 79 -9.30 7.75 -4.61
C SER A 79 -7.78 7.53 -4.68
N ASN A 80 -7.16 7.98 -5.76
CA ASN A 80 -5.71 8.10 -5.84
C ASN A 80 -5.30 9.56 -6.03
N TYR A 81 -4.15 9.88 -5.43
CA TYR A 81 -3.56 11.22 -5.40
C TYR A 81 -2.08 11.05 -5.71
N TRP A 82 -1.57 11.77 -6.69
CA TRP A 82 -0.14 11.68 -6.99
C TRP A 82 0.44 12.99 -7.47
N ALA A 83 1.75 13.11 -7.30
CA ALA A 83 2.56 14.24 -7.72
C ALA A 83 3.97 13.77 -8.09
N PRO A 84 4.72 14.53 -8.92
CA PRO A 84 6.03 14.11 -9.39
C PRO A 84 7.00 13.86 -8.23
N GLN A 85 7.73 12.75 -8.31
CA GLN A 85 8.79 12.43 -7.36
C GLN A 85 9.90 13.50 -7.42
N LEU A 86 10.39 13.94 -6.26
CA LEU A 86 11.54 14.84 -6.16
C LEU A 86 12.82 14.03 -5.97
N TYR A 87 13.90 14.47 -6.63
CA TYR A 87 15.22 13.88 -6.55
C TYR A 87 16.23 14.93 -6.06
N HIS A 88 17.19 14.48 -5.27
CA HIS A 88 18.43 15.18 -4.98
C HIS A 88 19.47 14.78 -6.04
N GLN A 89 20.09 15.76 -6.70
CA GLN A 89 21.27 15.51 -7.52
C GLN A 89 22.54 15.74 -6.72
N ASP A 90 23.41 14.76 -6.60
CA ASP A 90 24.70 14.92 -5.91
C ASP A 90 25.69 15.79 -6.73
N GLN A 91 26.33 16.76 -6.07
CA GLN A 91 27.21 17.72 -6.74
C GLN A 91 28.44 17.08 -7.40
N ASN A 92 28.99 16.04 -6.78
CA ASN A 92 30.28 15.47 -7.18
C ASN A 92 30.13 14.36 -8.22
N THR A 93 29.11 13.54 -8.07
CA THR A 93 28.84 12.34 -8.86
C THR A 93 27.77 12.57 -9.93
N SER A 94 26.96 13.63 -9.79
CA SER A 94 25.78 13.91 -10.62
C SER A 94 24.70 12.82 -10.60
N LEU A 95 24.78 11.89 -9.65
CA LEU A 95 23.77 10.84 -9.45
C LEU A 95 22.53 11.41 -8.78
N PHE A 96 21.39 10.78 -9.03
CA PHE A 96 20.09 11.16 -8.52
C PHE A 96 19.62 10.19 -7.44
N THR A 97 19.29 10.72 -6.27
CA THR A 97 18.67 9.95 -5.19
C THR A 97 17.25 10.47 -4.97
N PRO A 98 16.20 9.62 -4.97
CA PRO A 98 14.85 10.06 -4.66
C PRO A 98 14.79 10.55 -3.22
N ILE A 99 14.10 11.67 -3.00
CA ILE A 99 13.90 12.23 -1.67
C ILE A 99 12.64 11.59 -1.06
N PRO A 100 12.68 11.04 0.16
CA PRO A 100 11.51 10.48 0.82
C PRO A 100 10.36 11.48 0.87
N THR A 101 9.13 11.01 0.59
CA THR A 101 7.94 11.88 0.57
C THR A 101 6.75 11.27 1.28
N SER A 102 5.89 12.14 1.80
CA SER A 102 4.57 11.79 2.36
C SER A 102 3.57 12.88 2.00
N PHE A 103 2.28 12.56 2.12
CA PHE A 103 1.20 13.45 1.72
C PHE A 103 0.31 13.79 2.91
N ASN A 104 -0.13 15.05 2.97
CA ASN A 104 -1.39 15.38 3.61
C ASN A 104 -2.42 15.69 2.51
N ILE A 105 -3.57 15.03 2.57
CA ILE A 105 -4.69 15.27 1.67
C ILE A 105 -5.76 16.07 2.39
N TYR A 106 -6.05 17.26 1.89
CA TYR A 106 -7.03 18.18 2.47
C TYR A 106 -8.30 18.20 1.65
N TYR A 107 -9.41 18.16 2.38
CA TYR A 107 -10.73 18.48 1.87
C TYR A 107 -11.19 19.77 2.54
N LEU A 108 -11.45 20.80 1.74
CA LEU A 108 -11.84 22.11 2.25
C LEU A 108 -13.23 22.52 1.77
N MET A 109 -14.06 22.92 2.72
CA MET A 109 -15.42 23.41 2.51
C MET A 109 -15.37 24.94 2.51
N ARG A 110 -15.05 25.52 1.36
CA ARG A 110 -14.87 26.98 1.21
C ARG A 110 -15.94 27.56 0.28
N PRO A 111 -17.17 27.78 0.77
CA PRO A 111 -18.21 28.40 -0.05
C PRO A 111 -17.81 29.82 -0.43
N GLY A 112 -18.12 30.20 -1.67
CA GLY A 112 -17.95 31.56 -2.16
C GLY A 112 -18.92 32.57 -1.51
N PRO A 113 -18.75 33.87 -1.78
CA PRO A 113 -19.68 34.92 -1.36
C PRO A 113 -21.16 34.67 -1.69
N MET A 114 -21.47 33.93 -2.75
CA MET A 114 -22.84 33.53 -3.12
C MET A 114 -23.39 32.38 -2.27
N ASN A 115 -22.57 31.82 -1.37
CA ASN A 115 -22.90 30.75 -0.44
C ASN A 115 -23.45 29.51 -1.18
N GLU A 116 -22.76 29.13 -2.24
CA GLU A 116 -23.04 27.94 -3.04
C GLU A 116 -22.97 26.67 -2.18
N SER A 117 -23.81 25.68 -2.50
CA SER A 117 -23.74 24.38 -1.84
C SER A 117 -22.54 23.61 -2.38
N ILE A 118 -21.63 23.24 -1.48
CA ILE A 118 -20.49 22.37 -1.78
C ILE A 118 -20.99 20.94 -2.02
N LYS A 119 -20.45 20.29 -3.06
CA LYS A 119 -20.81 18.92 -3.47
C LYS A 119 -19.64 17.96 -3.38
N ALA A 120 -19.94 16.70 -3.08
CA ALA A 120 -19.01 15.59 -3.22
C ALA A 120 -18.60 15.42 -4.70
N PHE A 121 -17.42 14.83 -4.91
CA PHE A 121 -16.96 14.49 -6.25
C PHE A 121 -17.89 13.44 -6.90
N PRO A 122 -18.33 13.63 -8.16
CA PRO A 122 -19.11 12.60 -8.85
C PRO A 122 -18.24 11.38 -9.18
N PRO A 123 -18.79 10.16 -9.20
CA PRO A 123 -18.04 8.96 -9.55
C PRO A 123 -17.39 9.10 -10.93
N GLY A 124 -16.11 8.74 -11.03
CA GLY A 124 -15.36 8.81 -12.28
C GLY A 124 -14.72 10.16 -12.60
N LEU A 125 -14.92 11.20 -11.78
CA LEU A 125 -14.18 12.46 -11.92
C LEU A 125 -12.67 12.19 -11.84
N ARG A 126 -11.90 12.81 -12.72
CA ARG A 126 -10.44 12.86 -12.66
C ARG A 126 -9.96 14.23 -13.13
N MET A 127 -8.91 14.74 -12.53
CA MET A 127 -8.42 16.10 -12.82
C MET A 127 -6.93 16.22 -12.58
N VAL A 128 -6.32 17.15 -13.30
CA VAL A 128 -4.91 17.53 -13.19
C VAL A 128 -4.80 19.00 -12.81
N ALA A 129 -3.85 19.34 -11.94
CA ALA A 129 -3.54 20.71 -11.55
C ALA A 129 -2.04 20.98 -11.67
N GLY A 130 -1.68 22.06 -12.35
CA GLY A 130 -0.28 22.40 -12.69
C GLY A 130 0.08 22.04 -14.13
N ASP A 131 1.34 22.24 -14.51
CA ASP A 131 1.84 21.95 -15.86
C ASP A 131 3.29 21.45 -15.80
N PRO A 132 3.58 20.18 -16.17
CA PRO A 132 4.93 19.62 -16.13
C PRO A 132 5.95 20.36 -17.01
N ASN A 133 5.50 21.10 -18.02
CA ASN A 133 6.36 21.81 -18.95
C ASN A 133 6.60 23.28 -18.56
N ARG A 134 5.96 23.77 -17.49
CA ARG A 134 6.10 25.17 -17.06
C ARG A 134 7.48 25.45 -16.47
N ARG A 135 8.08 26.57 -16.84
CA ARG A 135 9.42 27.04 -16.37
C ARG A 135 9.43 28.53 -16.02
N SER A 136 8.25 29.14 -15.90
CA SER A 136 8.05 30.55 -15.57
C SER A 136 6.73 30.73 -14.83
N TYR A 137 6.61 31.81 -14.08
CA TYR A 137 5.41 32.12 -13.29
C TYR A 137 4.68 33.36 -13.77
N ASN A 138 3.35 33.27 -13.84
CA ASN A 138 2.43 34.37 -14.06
C ASN A 138 1.55 34.56 -12.83
N ALA A 139 1.85 35.60 -12.04
CA ALA A 139 1.12 35.92 -10.82
C ALA A 139 -0.35 36.32 -11.04
N SER A 140 -0.81 36.55 -12.27
CA SER A 140 -2.22 36.83 -12.59
C SER A 140 -3.04 35.58 -12.95
N ASP A 141 -2.40 34.41 -12.99
CA ASP A 141 -3.01 33.14 -13.38
C ASP A 141 -3.26 32.27 -12.14
N PHE A 142 -4.53 32.01 -11.82
CA PHE A 142 -4.90 31.23 -10.65
C PHE A 142 -4.41 29.79 -10.71
N ALA A 143 -4.35 29.18 -11.89
CA ALA A 143 -3.79 27.83 -12.03
C ALA A 143 -2.30 27.80 -11.67
N GLN A 144 -1.59 28.92 -11.88
CA GLN A 144 -0.19 29.03 -11.52
C GLN A 144 0.04 29.37 -10.05
N GLN A 145 -0.83 30.18 -9.46
CA GLN A 145 -0.83 30.48 -8.01
C GLN A 145 -1.14 29.24 -7.16
N ALA A 146 -1.90 28.29 -7.71
CA ALA A 146 -2.28 27.05 -7.04
C ALA A 146 -1.13 26.06 -6.82
N ILE A 147 0.05 26.33 -7.38
CA ILE A 147 1.24 25.49 -7.26
C ILE A 147 2.34 26.29 -6.56
N SER A 148 2.81 25.78 -5.42
CA SER A 148 3.78 26.51 -4.59
C SER A 148 4.63 25.58 -3.73
N PHE A 149 5.62 26.16 -3.07
CA PHE A 149 6.53 25.50 -2.15
C PHE A 149 6.65 26.32 -0.87
N VAL A 150 6.74 25.62 0.26
CA VAL A 150 7.00 26.20 1.59
C VAL A 150 8.23 25.53 2.18
N CYS A 151 9.17 26.35 2.65
CA CYS A 151 10.37 25.88 3.35
C CYS A 151 10.07 25.75 4.84
N LEU A 152 10.27 24.58 5.42
CA LEU A 152 9.91 24.31 6.81
C LEU A 152 11.11 24.56 7.71
N ASP A 153 10.88 25.34 8.76
CA ASP A 153 11.76 25.51 9.91
C ASP A 153 10.87 25.75 11.14
N PHE A 154 10.74 24.73 11.99
CA PHE A 154 9.91 24.75 13.19
C PHE A 154 10.64 25.35 14.41
N ASN A 155 11.94 25.62 14.26
CA ASN A 155 12.81 26.08 15.33
C ASN A 155 13.08 27.59 15.27
N ALA A 156 12.84 28.22 14.13
CA ALA A 156 12.93 29.67 13.95
C ALA A 156 11.60 30.30 13.56
N ASP A 157 11.47 31.59 13.85
CA ASP A 157 10.36 32.42 13.39
C ASP A 157 10.85 33.24 12.19
N HIS A 158 10.34 32.90 11.01
CA HIS A 158 10.65 33.57 9.74
C HIS A 158 9.57 34.58 9.34
N SER A 159 8.77 35.06 10.29
CA SER A 159 7.74 36.06 10.03
C SER A 159 8.35 37.32 9.37
N ASN A 160 7.87 37.64 8.16
CA ASN A 160 8.34 38.76 7.33
C ASN A 160 9.76 38.58 6.77
N ASP A 161 10.24 37.34 6.62
CA ASP A 161 11.46 37.04 5.89
C ASP A 161 11.13 36.58 4.45
N PRO A 162 11.38 37.43 3.43
CA PRO A 162 11.05 37.09 2.04
C PRO A 162 11.77 35.86 1.51
N ASP A 163 12.91 35.46 2.11
CA ASP A 163 13.64 34.28 1.66
C ASP A 163 12.85 32.99 1.99
N TRP A 164 12.02 33.04 3.04
CA TRP A 164 11.21 31.92 3.56
C TRP A 164 9.73 31.98 3.16
N ASP A 165 9.31 33.05 2.48
CA ASP A 165 7.93 33.19 1.98
C ASP A 165 7.55 32.02 1.04
N GLU A 166 6.28 31.61 1.09
CA GLU A 166 5.71 30.67 0.13
C GLU A 166 5.93 31.18 -1.31
N ARG A 167 6.43 30.31 -2.20
CA ARG A 167 6.84 30.72 -3.54
C ARG A 167 6.57 29.66 -4.61
N PRO A 168 6.47 30.04 -5.90
CA PRO A 168 6.12 29.12 -6.98
C PRO A 168 7.29 28.26 -7.49
N ASN A 169 8.48 28.36 -6.89
CA ASN A 169 9.73 27.75 -7.35
C ASN A 169 10.59 27.28 -6.18
N PHE A 170 11.64 26.50 -6.45
CA PHE A 170 12.49 25.94 -5.40
C PHE A 170 13.28 26.98 -4.59
N PHE A 171 13.42 26.67 -3.29
CA PHE A 171 14.55 26.89 -2.36
C PHE A 171 15.89 27.28 -3.02
N ASP A 172 16.49 28.45 -2.70
CA ASP A 172 17.90 28.78 -3.00
C ASP A 172 18.82 28.54 -1.79
N HIS A 173 18.27 27.85 -0.79
CA HIS A 173 18.90 27.33 0.41
C HIS A 173 18.21 26.01 0.81
N ASN A 174 18.80 25.28 1.76
CA ASN A 174 18.15 24.08 2.30
C ASN A 174 17.04 24.45 3.29
N CYS A 175 16.03 23.59 3.41
CA CYS A 175 14.96 23.74 4.39
C CYS A 175 15.20 22.83 5.60
N PRO A 176 15.44 23.37 6.80
CA PRO A 176 15.88 22.61 7.97
C PRO A 176 14.95 21.49 8.42
N ASP A 177 13.64 21.64 8.23
CA ASP A 177 12.62 20.65 8.60
C ASP A 177 11.88 20.12 7.36
N GLY A 178 12.54 20.15 6.20
CA GLY A 178 12.00 19.68 4.93
C GLY A 178 11.29 20.75 4.10
N MET A 179 10.84 20.37 2.91
CA MET A 179 10.14 21.26 1.98
C MET A 179 8.75 20.70 1.71
N ARG A 180 7.75 21.57 1.69
CA ARG A 180 6.37 21.21 1.37
C ARG A 180 6.03 21.69 -0.03
N ALA A 181 5.87 20.77 -0.97
CA ALA A 181 5.37 21.05 -2.31
C ALA A 181 3.84 20.98 -2.30
N GLN A 182 3.19 21.96 -2.92
CA GLN A 182 1.77 22.23 -2.72
C GLN A 182 1.01 22.25 -4.06
N VAL A 183 -0.16 21.62 -4.08
CA VAL A 183 -1.06 21.60 -5.24
C VAL A 183 -2.50 21.83 -4.78
N PHE A 184 -3.08 22.98 -5.13
CA PHE A 184 -4.52 23.23 -5.03
C PHE A 184 -5.22 22.83 -6.34
N PHE A 185 -6.25 21.99 -6.26
CA PHE A 185 -7.02 21.61 -7.44
C PHE A 185 -8.15 22.63 -7.71
N PRO A 186 -8.56 22.78 -8.99
CA PRO A 186 -9.76 23.54 -9.31
C PRO A 186 -11.00 22.91 -8.67
N SER A 187 -11.88 23.73 -8.08
CA SER A 187 -13.06 23.25 -7.33
C SER A 187 -14.39 23.47 -8.06
N CYS A 188 -14.39 24.08 -9.24
CA CYS A 188 -15.60 24.35 -10.01
C CYS A 188 -15.70 23.42 -11.21
N TRP A 189 -16.77 22.63 -11.27
CA TRP A 189 -17.02 21.65 -12.32
C TRP A 189 -18.11 22.11 -13.29
N ASP A 190 -17.98 21.76 -14.57
CA ASP A 190 -18.95 22.10 -15.63
C ASP A 190 -20.33 21.43 -15.46
N GLY A 191 -20.43 20.45 -14.55
CA GLY A 191 -21.66 19.72 -14.26
C GLY A 191 -22.00 18.61 -15.25
N VAL A 192 -21.11 18.35 -16.21
CA VAL A 192 -21.36 17.43 -17.35
C VAL A 192 -20.22 16.45 -17.55
N ASN A 193 -18.98 16.91 -17.68
CA ASN A 193 -17.84 16.10 -18.13
C ASN A 193 -16.98 15.64 -16.95
N LEU A 194 -16.89 14.33 -16.71
CA LEU A 194 -16.03 13.76 -15.65
C LEU A 194 -14.53 13.84 -15.98
N ASP A 195 -14.21 14.11 -17.25
CA ASP A 195 -12.87 14.35 -17.77
C ASP A 195 -12.98 15.14 -19.08
N SER A 196 -11.92 15.85 -19.45
CA SER A 196 -11.78 16.54 -20.74
C SER A 196 -10.56 15.99 -21.50
N PRO A 197 -10.45 16.18 -22.84
CA PRO A 197 -9.29 15.69 -23.59
C PRO A 197 -7.93 16.23 -23.13
N ASP A 198 -7.93 17.35 -22.40
CA ASP A 198 -6.75 17.98 -21.78
C ASP A 198 -6.71 17.78 -20.26
N HIS A 199 -7.60 16.95 -19.72
CA HIS A 199 -7.75 16.59 -18.29
C HIS A 199 -7.94 17.75 -17.32
N THR A 200 -8.20 18.96 -17.83
CA THR A 200 -8.18 20.21 -17.08
C THR A 200 -9.40 21.09 -17.37
N SER A 201 -9.81 21.24 -18.64
CA SER A 201 -10.84 22.22 -19.06
C SER A 201 -12.29 21.92 -18.64
N HIS A 202 -12.58 20.73 -18.13
CA HIS A 202 -13.87 20.42 -17.48
C HIS A 202 -13.96 20.94 -16.04
N MET A 203 -12.85 21.47 -15.52
CA MET A 203 -12.71 22.09 -14.20
C MET A 203 -12.23 23.54 -14.33
N ALA A 204 -12.56 24.36 -13.34
CA ALA A 204 -12.09 25.74 -13.23
C ALA A 204 -11.79 26.13 -11.79
N TYR A 205 -10.87 27.08 -11.63
CA TYR A 205 -10.66 27.76 -10.36
C TYR A 205 -11.78 28.79 -10.11
N PRO A 206 -12.15 29.05 -8.84
CA PRO A 206 -13.09 30.12 -8.51
C PRO A 206 -12.63 31.49 -9.00
N ILE A 207 -13.60 32.39 -9.24
CA ILE A 207 -13.33 33.66 -9.96
C ILE A 207 -12.63 34.73 -9.11
N GLN A 208 -12.67 34.62 -7.78
CA GLN A 208 -12.03 35.59 -6.89
C GLN A 208 -10.62 35.17 -6.46
N ASN A 209 -10.38 33.87 -6.28
CA ASN A 209 -9.12 33.32 -5.78
C ASN A 209 -9.01 31.83 -6.14
N TYR A 210 -7.78 31.32 -6.31
CA TYR A 210 -7.51 29.93 -6.64
C TYR A 210 -7.95 28.95 -5.54
N ASN A 211 -7.94 29.36 -4.27
CA ASN A 211 -8.24 28.48 -3.13
C ASN A 211 -9.59 28.74 -2.45
N GLY A 212 -10.50 29.47 -3.11
CA GLY A 212 -11.86 29.70 -2.62
C GLY A 212 -12.55 30.87 -3.31
N GLY A 213 -13.86 30.78 -3.49
CA GLY A 213 -14.64 31.80 -4.18
C GLY A 213 -15.91 31.23 -4.79
N ASP A 214 -16.58 32.03 -5.60
CA ASP A 214 -17.72 31.60 -6.39
C ASP A 214 -17.24 30.93 -7.68
N CYS A 215 -18.03 29.97 -8.14
CA CYS A 215 -17.76 29.33 -9.41
C CYS A 215 -18.17 30.18 -10.62
N PRO A 216 -17.41 30.13 -11.74
CA PRO A 216 -17.78 30.84 -12.95
C PRO A 216 -19.03 30.21 -13.57
N ASP A 217 -19.80 30.98 -14.34
CA ASP A 217 -21.00 30.49 -15.05
C ASP A 217 -20.72 29.29 -15.98
N SER A 218 -19.48 29.14 -16.47
CA SER A 218 -19.07 27.98 -17.28
C SER A 218 -18.90 26.69 -16.48
N HIS A 219 -18.68 26.80 -15.17
CA HIS A 219 -18.42 25.68 -14.25
C HIS A 219 -19.29 25.79 -12.99
N PRO A 220 -20.63 25.71 -13.11
CA PRO A 220 -21.54 26.14 -12.05
C PRO A 220 -21.63 25.19 -10.84
N VAL A 221 -20.97 24.02 -10.86
CA VAL A 221 -21.04 23.05 -9.76
C VAL A 221 -19.82 23.19 -8.86
N HIS A 222 -20.02 23.71 -7.65
CA HIS A 222 -18.96 23.85 -6.66
C HIS A 222 -18.72 22.53 -5.92
N LEU A 223 -17.58 21.89 -6.19
CA LEU A 223 -17.14 20.66 -5.54
C LEU A 223 -16.31 20.99 -4.28
N VAL A 224 -16.21 20.04 -3.36
CA VAL A 224 -15.26 20.15 -2.24
C VAL A 224 -13.85 20.41 -2.78
N SER A 225 -13.14 21.35 -2.18
CA SER A 225 -11.78 21.69 -2.66
C SER A 225 -10.80 20.62 -2.19
N LEU A 226 -9.93 20.20 -3.11
CA LEU A 226 -8.85 19.25 -2.85
C LEU A 226 -7.50 19.99 -2.83
N PHE A 227 -6.69 19.72 -1.82
CA PHE A 227 -5.36 20.31 -1.68
C PHE A 227 -4.35 19.28 -1.19
N TYR A 228 -3.21 19.22 -1.87
CA TYR A 228 -2.08 18.37 -1.50
C TYR A 228 -1.02 19.18 -0.78
N GLU A 229 -0.55 18.64 0.34
CA GLU A 229 0.78 18.95 0.84
C GLU A 229 1.65 17.71 0.67
N MET A 230 2.61 17.76 -0.25
CA MET A 230 3.64 16.75 -0.38
C MET A 230 4.84 17.20 0.45
N PHE A 231 5.09 16.53 1.57
CA PHE A 231 6.28 16.74 2.38
C PHE A 231 7.44 16.01 1.76
N VAL A 232 8.56 16.69 1.63
CA VAL A 232 9.76 16.20 0.98
C VAL A 232 10.95 16.46 1.90
N SER A 233 11.59 15.38 2.38
CA SER A 233 12.66 15.42 3.39
C SER A 233 14.00 15.92 2.83
N VAL A 234 14.01 17.14 2.28
CA VAL A 234 15.22 17.79 1.72
C VAL A 234 16.29 18.07 2.77
N ASP A 235 15.90 18.11 4.05
CA ASP A 235 16.78 18.27 5.21
C ASP A 235 17.81 17.13 5.33
N GLN A 236 17.51 15.96 4.76
CA GLN A 236 18.39 14.79 4.76
C GLN A 236 19.49 14.85 3.67
N PHE A 237 19.52 15.92 2.87
CA PHE A 237 20.39 16.03 1.70
C PHE A 237 21.19 17.34 1.68
N ASP A 238 22.41 17.26 1.15
CA ASP A 238 23.30 18.41 1.05
C ASP A 238 22.81 19.40 -0.02
N PHE A 239 22.61 20.66 0.38
CA PHE A 239 22.31 21.72 -0.56
C PHE A 239 23.58 22.37 -1.12
N TRP A 240 23.69 22.41 -2.45
CA TRP A 240 24.86 22.97 -3.15
C TRP A 240 24.52 24.07 -4.16
N GLY A 241 23.24 24.43 -4.30
CA GLY A 241 22.76 25.53 -5.11
C GLY A 241 21.70 25.14 -6.14
N ASN A 242 21.62 25.90 -7.23
CA ASN A 242 20.67 25.62 -8.29
C ASN A 242 20.99 24.28 -8.98
N GLY A 243 19.99 23.40 -9.07
CA GLY A 243 20.15 22.04 -9.57
C GLY A 243 20.23 20.97 -8.47
N THR A 244 20.32 21.34 -7.19
CA THR A 244 20.23 20.37 -6.08
C THR A 244 18.90 19.61 -6.11
N TRP A 245 17.78 20.32 -6.28
CA TRP A 245 16.44 19.75 -6.32
C TRP A 245 15.96 19.60 -7.77
N VAL A 246 15.48 18.40 -8.11
CA VAL A 246 15.04 18.07 -9.47
C VAL A 246 13.74 17.27 -9.43
N LEU A 247 12.66 17.78 -10.05
CA LEU A 247 11.45 16.98 -10.25
C LEU A 247 11.72 15.87 -11.27
N ALA A 248 11.03 14.73 -11.14
CA ALA A 248 11.21 13.57 -12.02
C ALA A 248 11.06 13.87 -13.52
N ASN A 249 10.36 14.94 -13.90
CA ASN A 249 10.24 15.43 -15.28
C ASN A 249 11.47 16.24 -15.78
N GLY A 250 12.55 16.28 -14.99
CA GLY A 250 13.80 16.99 -15.27
C GLY A 250 13.78 18.46 -14.88
N ASP A 251 12.71 18.97 -14.24
CA ASP A 251 12.64 20.36 -13.83
C ASP A 251 13.56 20.68 -12.65
N THR A 252 14.51 21.59 -12.86
CA THR A 252 15.39 22.11 -11.80
C THR A 252 14.90 23.44 -11.19
N THR A 253 13.72 23.92 -11.59
CA THR A 253 13.17 25.21 -11.18
C THR A 253 12.02 25.09 -10.18
N GLY A 254 11.27 23.99 -10.23
CA GLY A 254 10.08 23.73 -9.40
C GLY A 254 8.76 24.13 -10.07
N TYR A 255 8.79 24.95 -11.12
CA TYR A 255 7.58 25.41 -11.81
C TYR A 255 6.79 24.28 -12.49
N GLY A 256 7.45 23.17 -12.82
CA GLY A 256 6.86 21.97 -13.42
C GLY A 256 6.13 21.07 -12.43
N HIS A 257 6.00 21.46 -11.16
CA HIS A 257 5.22 20.70 -10.19
C HIS A 257 3.73 20.71 -10.57
N HIS A 258 3.07 19.59 -10.31
CA HIS A 258 1.67 19.35 -10.58
C HIS A 258 1.17 18.21 -9.69
N GLY A 259 -0.13 18.01 -9.70
CA GLY A 259 -0.74 16.84 -9.11
C GLY A 259 -1.92 16.36 -9.93
N ASP A 260 -2.26 15.10 -9.69
CA ASP A 260 -3.27 14.38 -10.41
C ASP A 260 -4.20 13.70 -9.40
N PHE A 261 -5.46 13.52 -9.80
CA PHE A 261 -6.50 12.96 -8.96
C PHE A 261 -7.44 12.05 -9.75
N THR A 262 -7.77 10.90 -9.18
CA THR A 262 -8.89 10.05 -9.62
C THR A 262 -9.82 9.78 -8.45
N ASN A 263 -11.11 10.04 -8.65
CA ASN A 263 -12.12 9.87 -7.61
C ASN A 263 -12.48 8.40 -7.38
N GLY A 264 -12.35 7.93 -6.14
CA GLY A 264 -12.82 6.63 -5.68
C GLY A 264 -13.62 6.71 -4.37
N TRP A 265 -14.16 7.88 -4.03
CA TRP A 265 -14.98 8.06 -2.84
C TRP A 265 -16.30 7.31 -2.89
N ASP A 266 -16.71 6.76 -1.74
CA ASP A 266 -18.14 6.65 -1.42
C ASP A 266 -18.75 8.05 -1.37
N VAL A 267 -19.52 8.38 -2.41
CA VAL A 267 -20.08 9.71 -2.63
C VAL A 267 -21.10 10.09 -1.56
N ASP A 268 -21.86 9.12 -1.05
CA ASP A 268 -22.86 9.39 -0.01
C ASP A 268 -22.17 9.69 1.32
N LEU A 269 -21.10 8.96 1.65
CA LEU A 269 -20.26 9.26 2.82
C LEU A 269 -19.58 10.62 2.69
N LEU A 270 -18.97 10.93 1.54
CA LEU A 270 -18.31 12.22 1.31
C LEU A 270 -19.31 13.37 1.41
N GLN A 271 -20.50 13.26 0.80
CA GLN A 271 -21.51 14.30 0.89
C GLN A 271 -22.04 14.45 2.33
N ASN A 272 -22.22 13.35 3.06
CA ASN A 272 -22.60 13.39 4.47
C ASN A 272 -21.55 14.12 5.31
N ALA A 273 -20.25 13.86 5.09
CA ALA A 273 -19.17 14.58 5.76
C ALA A 273 -19.17 16.08 5.41
N ILE A 274 -19.36 16.44 4.14
CA ILE A 274 -19.47 17.84 3.70
C ILE A 274 -20.62 18.56 4.42
N ASP A 275 -21.79 17.92 4.50
CA ASP A 275 -22.99 18.53 5.06
C ASP A 275 -22.97 18.63 6.60
N ASN A 276 -22.31 17.67 7.27
CA ASN A 276 -22.43 17.50 8.72
C ASN A 276 -21.13 17.75 9.51
N CYS A 277 -19.98 17.90 8.84
CA CYS A 277 -18.68 18.11 9.47
C CYS A 277 -17.94 19.41 9.09
N PRO A 278 -18.61 20.56 8.90
CA PRO A 278 -17.91 21.81 8.57
C PRO A 278 -16.92 22.24 9.68
N ASN A 279 -17.11 21.83 10.94
CA ASN A 279 -16.28 22.29 12.06
C ASN A 279 -15.13 21.34 12.45
N ALA A 280 -14.74 20.39 11.60
CA ALA A 280 -13.72 19.40 11.95
C ALA A 280 -12.31 20.00 12.22
N THR A 281 -12.06 21.26 11.84
CA THR A 281 -10.81 22.01 12.12
C THR A 281 -9.51 21.24 11.85
N GLY A 282 -9.53 20.38 10.83
CA GLY A 282 -8.41 19.55 10.40
C GLY A 282 -8.32 18.16 11.02
N ASN A 283 -9.09 17.87 12.08
CA ASN A 283 -9.07 16.58 12.76
C ASN A 283 -10.24 15.69 12.30
N VAL A 284 -9.93 14.57 11.65
CA VAL A 284 -10.94 13.62 11.13
C VAL A 284 -11.84 13.07 12.24
N MET A 285 -11.33 12.92 13.46
CA MET A 285 -12.10 12.39 14.59
C MET A 285 -13.24 13.32 15.02
N ASP A 286 -13.17 14.60 14.68
CA ASP A 286 -14.24 15.58 14.94
C ASP A 286 -15.39 15.47 13.92
N CYS A 287 -15.26 14.60 12.92
CA CYS A 287 -16.30 14.25 11.96
C CYS A 287 -16.81 12.81 12.20
N PRO A 288 -17.93 12.61 12.93
CA PRO A 288 -18.44 11.28 13.26
C PRO A 288 -18.59 10.30 12.08
N PRO A 289 -19.11 10.67 10.89
CA PRO A 289 -19.20 9.74 9.77
C PRO A 289 -17.83 9.29 9.25
N LEU A 290 -16.82 10.16 9.22
CA LEU A 290 -15.46 9.80 8.79
C LEU A 290 -14.72 9.01 9.87
N ALA A 291 -14.86 9.40 11.13
CA ALA A 291 -14.25 8.72 12.27
C ALA A 291 -14.71 7.25 12.39
N ALA A 292 -15.98 6.97 12.06
CA ALA A 292 -16.53 5.60 12.06
C ALA A 292 -15.97 4.72 10.94
N ALA A 293 -15.39 5.31 9.90
CA ALA A 293 -14.83 4.65 8.74
C ALA A 293 -13.28 4.69 8.71
N MET A 294 -12.66 5.23 9.77
CA MET A 294 -11.23 5.34 9.88
C MET A 294 -10.61 4.02 10.38
N ASP A 295 -9.58 3.58 9.68
CA ASP A 295 -8.74 2.44 10.05
C ASP A 295 -7.30 2.74 9.61
N GLN A 296 -6.51 3.23 10.55
CA GLN A 296 -5.11 3.58 10.31
C GLN A 296 -4.23 2.34 10.07
N ALA A 297 -4.50 1.23 10.77
CA ALA A 297 -3.72 0.00 10.59
C ALA A 297 -3.90 -0.56 9.18
N SER A 298 -5.13 -0.53 8.64
CA SER A 298 -5.37 -0.89 7.23
C SER A 298 -4.68 0.05 6.25
N ALA A 299 -4.57 1.34 6.58
CA ALA A 299 -3.87 2.31 5.73
C ALA A 299 -2.36 2.07 5.73
N ASP A 300 -1.78 1.84 6.91
CA ASP A 300 -0.35 1.62 7.09
C ASP A 300 0.10 0.29 6.46
N ALA A 301 -0.74 -0.75 6.48
CA ALA A 301 -0.47 -2.06 5.89
C ALA A 301 -0.79 -2.15 4.39
N CYS A 302 -1.35 -1.10 3.77
CA CYS A 302 -1.83 -1.20 2.39
C CYS A 302 -0.69 -1.28 1.36
N VAL A 303 -0.79 -2.24 0.45
CA VAL A 303 0.19 -2.49 -0.61
C VAL A 303 -0.47 -2.50 -1.99
N LEU A 304 0.32 -2.22 -3.03
CA LEU A 304 -0.16 -2.28 -4.41
C LEU A 304 -0.49 -3.74 -4.80
N GLU A 305 -1.65 -3.96 -5.42
CA GLU A 305 -2.10 -5.31 -5.81
C GLU A 305 -2.08 -5.56 -7.34
N THR A 306 -1.80 -4.51 -8.11
CA THR A 306 -1.82 -4.47 -9.57
C THR A 306 -0.41 -4.59 -10.16
N GLU A 307 -0.27 -4.31 -11.46
CA GLU A 307 1.04 -4.25 -12.11
C GLU A 307 1.76 -2.91 -11.83
N ILE A 308 3.08 -2.95 -11.81
CA ILE A 308 4.00 -1.81 -11.70
C ILE A 308 4.94 -1.79 -12.91
N VAL A 309 5.51 -0.62 -13.22
CA VAL A 309 6.58 -0.52 -14.22
C VAL A 309 7.86 -1.17 -13.69
N ASP A 310 8.42 -2.12 -14.45
CA ASP A 310 9.69 -2.78 -14.17
C ASP A 310 10.87 -1.83 -14.47
N GLU A 311 11.15 -0.94 -13.51
CA GLU A 311 12.26 0.01 -13.59
C GLU A 311 12.75 0.44 -12.21
N ASP A 312 14.04 0.75 -12.11
CA ASP A 312 14.62 1.32 -10.90
C ASP A 312 14.26 2.81 -10.79
N THR A 313 13.61 3.18 -9.68
CA THR A 313 13.24 4.56 -9.35
C THR A 313 14.22 5.23 -8.40
N GLY A 314 15.28 4.53 -7.98
CA GLY A 314 16.45 5.06 -7.28
C GLY A 314 16.47 4.85 -5.76
N PHE A 315 15.50 4.14 -5.20
CA PHE A 315 15.42 3.89 -3.74
C PHE A 315 16.44 2.84 -3.27
N GLU A 316 16.82 1.90 -4.14
CA GLU A 316 17.87 0.91 -3.86
C GLU A 316 19.26 1.48 -4.08
N THR A 317 19.46 2.15 -5.23
CA THR A 317 20.75 2.75 -5.59
C THR A 317 20.58 4.08 -6.33
N PRO A 318 21.50 5.05 -6.15
CA PRO A 318 21.42 6.31 -6.86
C PRO A 318 21.48 6.14 -8.38
N LEU A 319 20.61 6.84 -9.09
CA LEU A 319 20.44 6.74 -10.54
C LEU A 319 21.44 7.60 -11.30
N SER A 320 21.91 7.10 -12.44
CA SER A 320 22.74 7.89 -13.37
C SER A 320 21.93 8.84 -14.26
N ALA A 321 20.62 8.60 -14.39
CA ALA A 321 19.67 9.41 -15.13
C ALA A 321 18.26 9.22 -14.57
N LEU A 322 17.41 10.25 -14.66
CA LEU A 322 16.01 10.14 -14.25
C LEU A 322 15.23 9.19 -15.18
N PRO A 323 14.35 8.33 -14.64
CA PRO A 323 13.54 7.42 -15.45
C PRO A 323 12.67 8.15 -16.46
N GLY A 324 12.34 7.48 -17.56
CA GLY A 324 11.54 8.07 -18.65
C GLY A 324 12.27 9.07 -19.53
N CYS A 325 13.61 9.11 -19.45
CA CYS A 325 14.44 10.03 -20.22
C CYS A 325 14.05 11.50 -19.93
N ASN A 326 14.26 11.88 -18.67
CA ASN A 326 14.02 13.23 -18.19
C ASN A 326 15.35 13.95 -17.91
N PRO A 327 16.07 14.43 -18.95
CA PRO A 327 17.27 15.21 -18.74
C PRO A 327 16.93 16.54 -18.06
N LEU A 328 17.90 17.07 -17.30
CA LEU A 328 17.74 18.35 -16.62
C LEU A 328 17.37 19.46 -17.59
N TRP A 329 16.32 20.19 -17.25
CA TRP A 329 15.79 21.28 -18.05
C TRP A 329 15.24 22.40 -17.17
N ASN A 330 15.92 23.55 -17.23
CA ASN A 330 15.58 24.75 -16.47
C ASN A 330 14.73 25.77 -17.27
N GLY A 331 14.22 25.38 -18.45
CA GLY A 331 13.49 26.29 -19.35
C GLY A 331 14.35 27.08 -20.33
N THR A 332 15.68 26.98 -20.26
CA THR A 332 16.57 27.57 -21.27
C THR A 332 16.86 26.57 -22.39
N GLY A 333 16.67 26.98 -23.64
CA GLY A 333 16.85 26.11 -24.80
C GLY A 333 15.70 25.13 -25.02
N LEU A 334 15.83 24.29 -26.06
CA LEU A 334 14.87 23.24 -26.36
C LEU A 334 14.99 22.13 -25.32
N ARG A 335 13.84 21.61 -24.85
CA ARG A 335 13.82 20.37 -24.06
C ARG A 335 14.42 19.27 -24.92
N THR A 336 15.44 18.59 -24.40
CA THR A 336 16.07 17.47 -25.10
C THR A 336 15.03 16.37 -25.30
N GLU A 337 14.73 16.07 -26.57
CA GLU A 337 13.84 14.97 -26.92
C GLU A 337 14.56 13.63 -26.80
N CYS A 338 13.84 12.62 -26.33
CA CYS A 338 14.34 11.26 -26.22
C CYS A 338 14.40 10.63 -27.62
N LEU A 339 15.59 10.20 -28.02
CA LEU A 339 15.74 9.38 -29.22
C LEU A 339 15.14 8.00 -28.92
N SER A 340 14.20 7.57 -29.76
CA SER A 340 13.27 6.44 -29.59
C SER A 340 13.90 5.03 -29.62
N ASP A 341 15.17 4.88 -29.24
CA ASP A 341 15.91 3.63 -29.44
C ASP A 341 16.11 2.81 -28.15
N ALA A 342 15.67 3.32 -26.99
CA ALA A 342 15.66 2.56 -25.74
C ALA A 342 14.37 1.71 -25.67
N GLU A 343 14.53 0.43 -25.32
CA GLU A 343 13.40 -0.47 -25.05
C GLU A 343 12.59 0.10 -23.86
N LEU A 344 11.27 0.25 -24.04
CA LEU A 344 10.40 0.67 -22.95
C LEU A 344 10.33 -0.44 -21.89
N PRO A 345 10.37 -0.09 -20.59
CA PRO A 345 10.18 -1.08 -19.55
C PRO A 345 8.82 -1.76 -19.70
N GLN A 346 8.70 -2.95 -19.11
CA GLN A 346 7.47 -3.72 -19.13
C GLN A 346 6.65 -3.44 -17.87
N LEU A 347 5.37 -3.80 -17.90
CA LEU A 347 4.58 -3.93 -16.68
C LEU A 347 4.80 -5.34 -16.11
N ILE A 348 5.01 -5.41 -14.80
CA ILE A 348 5.14 -6.66 -14.05
C ILE A 348 4.18 -6.62 -12.86
N PRO A 349 3.69 -7.77 -12.38
CA PRO A 349 2.93 -7.81 -11.13
C PRO A 349 3.73 -7.18 -9.99
N ALA A 350 3.14 -6.22 -9.25
CA ALA A 350 3.80 -5.61 -8.11
C ALA A 350 4.06 -6.64 -7.01
N GLN A 351 3.12 -7.56 -6.82
CA GLN A 351 3.26 -8.72 -5.96
C GLN A 351 3.79 -9.92 -6.74
N THR A 352 4.75 -10.67 -6.17
CA THR A 352 5.25 -11.90 -6.79
C THR A 352 4.11 -12.91 -6.92
N PRO A 353 3.77 -13.39 -8.14
CA PRO A 353 2.71 -14.36 -8.31
C PRO A 353 3.03 -15.66 -7.57
N LEU A 354 2.04 -16.21 -6.87
CA LEU A 354 2.17 -17.52 -6.24
C LEU A 354 2.34 -18.61 -7.31
N PRO A 355 3.10 -19.69 -7.02
CA PRO A 355 3.15 -20.86 -7.88
C PRO A 355 1.77 -21.41 -8.21
N THR A 356 1.62 -21.97 -9.42
CA THR A 356 0.36 -22.57 -9.87
C THR A 356 -0.14 -23.60 -8.85
N ASN A 357 -1.44 -23.56 -8.55
CA ASN A 357 -2.12 -24.35 -7.52
C ASN A 357 -1.98 -23.85 -6.08
N TRP A 358 -1.27 -22.77 -5.79
CA TRP A 358 -1.28 -22.19 -4.45
C TRP A 358 -2.23 -21.00 -4.36
N SER A 359 -2.83 -20.84 -3.18
CA SER A 359 -3.70 -19.72 -2.84
C SER A 359 -3.39 -19.24 -1.43
N GLU A 360 -3.56 -17.95 -1.20
CA GLU A 360 -3.51 -17.37 0.13
C GLU A 360 -4.86 -17.55 0.84
N ILE A 361 -4.82 -17.97 2.11
CA ILE A 361 -5.99 -17.99 3.00
C ILE A 361 -6.13 -16.64 3.72
N GLY A 362 -5.00 -16.03 4.07
CA GLY A 362 -4.92 -14.72 4.73
C GLY A 362 -4.20 -14.79 6.08
N CYS A 363 -4.36 -13.74 6.87
CA CYS A 363 -3.72 -13.62 8.18
C CYS A 363 -4.31 -14.58 9.20
N ILE A 364 -3.49 -15.33 9.93
CA ILE A 364 -3.90 -16.21 11.04
C ILE A 364 -3.03 -15.98 12.28
N ALA A 365 -3.55 -16.33 13.45
CA ALA A 365 -2.77 -16.34 14.68
C ALA A 365 -1.79 -17.52 14.71
N GLU A 366 -0.64 -17.30 15.34
CA GLU A 366 0.24 -18.38 15.78
C GLU A 366 -0.45 -19.33 16.77
N GLY A 367 0.13 -20.52 16.97
CA GLY A 367 -0.41 -21.50 17.91
C GLY A 367 -0.28 -21.06 19.37
N THR A 368 -1.34 -21.27 20.16
CA THR A 368 -1.40 -20.94 21.60
C THR A 368 -0.28 -21.56 22.46
N ASN A 369 0.39 -22.61 21.98
CA ASN A 369 1.47 -23.29 22.69
C ASN A 369 2.75 -23.43 21.83
N GLY A 370 2.96 -22.51 20.89
CA GLY A 370 4.12 -22.49 19.99
C GLY A 370 3.71 -22.40 18.52
N ARG A 371 4.69 -22.45 17.62
CA ARG A 371 4.52 -22.27 16.16
C ARG A 371 3.37 -23.09 15.56
N ALA A 372 2.58 -22.48 14.69
CA ALA A 372 1.46 -23.07 13.98
C ALA A 372 1.95 -24.10 12.95
N LEU A 373 3.14 -23.87 12.38
CA LEU A 373 3.80 -24.73 11.40
C LEU A 373 5.20 -25.11 11.94
N ILE A 374 5.49 -26.41 12.11
CA ILE A 374 6.76 -26.88 12.71
C ILE A 374 7.51 -27.88 11.82
N GLY A 375 6.99 -28.19 10.63
CA GLY A 375 7.51 -29.23 9.75
C GLY A 375 8.89 -28.91 9.18
N ALA A 376 9.00 -27.78 8.47
CA ALA A 376 10.27 -27.20 8.03
C ALA A 376 10.21 -25.68 8.13
N SER A 377 11.37 -25.04 8.24
CA SER A 377 11.46 -23.58 8.21
C SER A 377 12.76 -23.11 7.59
N THR A 378 12.77 -21.85 7.16
CA THR A 378 13.95 -21.13 6.68
C THR A 378 13.74 -19.63 6.90
N THR A 379 14.82 -18.86 6.87
CA THR A 379 14.77 -17.39 6.84
C THR A 379 15.51 -16.91 5.60
N SER A 380 15.07 -15.81 4.99
CA SER A 380 15.70 -15.26 3.79
C SER A 380 15.58 -13.74 3.77
N PRO A 381 16.69 -12.99 3.60
CA PRO A 381 16.63 -11.52 3.47
C PRO A 381 15.90 -11.07 2.18
N ASN A 382 15.64 -11.99 1.24
CA ASN A 382 14.87 -11.74 0.04
C ASN A 382 13.59 -12.60 0.02
N LEU A 383 12.96 -12.83 1.18
CA LEU A 383 11.76 -13.66 1.27
C LEU A 383 10.57 -13.00 0.56
N THR A 384 9.84 -13.77 -0.24
CA THR A 384 8.51 -13.44 -0.74
C THR A 384 7.54 -14.58 -0.42
N ARG A 385 6.23 -14.35 -0.52
CA ARG A 385 5.24 -15.43 -0.33
C ARG A 385 5.49 -16.58 -1.31
N ALA A 386 5.76 -16.25 -2.57
CA ALA A 386 6.08 -17.22 -3.61
C ALA A 386 7.37 -18.00 -3.31
N ALA A 387 8.41 -17.35 -2.77
CA ALA A 387 9.64 -18.01 -2.37
C ALA A 387 9.42 -18.99 -1.20
N CYS A 388 8.60 -18.60 -0.21
CA CYS A 388 8.25 -19.49 0.88
C CYS A 388 7.46 -20.71 0.40
N VAL A 389 6.46 -20.49 -0.46
CA VAL A 389 5.69 -21.57 -1.10
C VAL A 389 6.61 -22.52 -1.86
N ALA A 390 7.52 -22.00 -2.70
CA ALA A 390 8.45 -22.84 -3.45
C ALA A 390 9.37 -23.66 -2.53
N PHE A 391 9.80 -23.08 -1.40
CA PHE A 391 10.54 -23.80 -0.38
C PHE A 391 9.70 -24.93 0.24
N CYS A 392 8.47 -24.65 0.69
CA CYS A 392 7.60 -25.64 1.30
C CYS A 392 7.21 -26.76 0.32
N GLU A 393 6.93 -26.42 -0.93
CA GLU A 393 6.67 -27.37 -2.00
C GLU A 393 7.89 -28.28 -2.24
N SER A 394 9.11 -27.73 -2.23
CA SER A 394 10.35 -28.52 -2.36
C SER A 394 10.57 -29.52 -1.21
N LYS A 395 9.94 -29.27 -0.06
CA LYS A 395 9.92 -30.15 1.12
C LYS A 395 8.73 -31.11 1.14
N GLY A 396 7.79 -30.95 0.20
CA GLY A 396 6.60 -31.79 0.09
C GLY A 396 5.46 -31.40 1.03
N PHE A 397 5.46 -30.17 1.55
CA PHE A 397 4.43 -29.68 2.48
C PHE A 397 3.27 -29.01 1.76
N ALA A 398 2.05 -29.17 2.30
CA ALA A 398 0.83 -28.57 1.77
C ALA A 398 0.51 -27.17 2.31
N LEU A 399 1.13 -26.76 3.42
CA LEU A 399 0.99 -25.44 4.01
C LEU A 399 2.33 -24.71 3.99
N ALA A 400 2.25 -23.42 3.68
CA ALA A 400 3.32 -22.46 3.85
C ALA A 400 2.79 -21.29 4.68
N GLY A 401 3.61 -20.73 5.55
CA GLY A 401 3.29 -19.55 6.32
C GLY A 401 4.50 -18.64 6.32
N VAL A 402 4.29 -17.40 5.88
CA VAL A 402 5.30 -16.36 6.01
C VAL A 402 5.01 -15.57 7.29
N GLU A 403 6.05 -15.29 8.06
CA GLU A 403 6.00 -14.56 9.32
C GLU A 403 7.17 -13.59 9.39
N PHE A 404 6.95 -12.45 10.06
CA PHE A 404 8.01 -11.55 10.48
C PHE A 404 8.97 -11.10 9.36
N SER A 405 8.41 -10.79 8.19
CA SER A 405 9.10 -10.25 7.00
C SER A 405 10.00 -11.26 6.27
N ASP A 406 10.80 -12.05 6.99
CA ASP A 406 11.89 -12.86 6.44
C ASP A 406 11.79 -14.36 6.78
N GLU A 407 10.80 -14.77 7.59
CA GLU A 407 10.65 -16.15 8.06
C GLU A 407 9.60 -16.92 7.24
N CYS A 408 9.94 -18.17 6.94
CA CYS A 408 9.07 -19.09 6.23
C CYS A 408 8.94 -20.40 7.00
N TYR A 409 7.71 -20.84 7.20
CA TYR A 409 7.37 -22.06 7.91
C TYR A 409 6.48 -22.96 7.05
N CYS A 410 6.67 -24.27 7.17
CA CYS A 410 5.99 -25.26 6.38
C CYS A 410 5.45 -26.37 7.28
N ASP A 411 4.28 -26.89 6.94
CA ASP A 411 3.76 -28.11 7.55
C ASP A 411 2.72 -28.74 6.62
N ASP A 412 2.25 -29.92 6.98
CA ASP A 412 1.04 -30.47 6.37
C ASP A 412 -0.20 -30.16 7.20
N LYS A 413 -0.04 -29.54 8.38
CA LYS A 413 -1.13 -29.22 9.30
C LYS A 413 -0.82 -28.08 10.25
N LEU A 414 -1.87 -27.37 10.66
CA LEU A 414 -1.77 -26.42 11.77
C LEU A 414 -1.60 -27.16 13.09
N ARG A 415 -0.72 -26.66 13.95
CA ARG A 415 -0.33 -27.28 15.22
C ARG A 415 -0.50 -26.34 16.39
N ASN A 416 -0.29 -26.87 17.59
CA ASN A 416 -0.23 -26.10 18.84
C ASN A 416 -1.49 -25.25 19.12
N GLY A 417 -2.65 -25.71 18.62
CA GLY A 417 -3.93 -25.03 18.76
C GLY A 417 -4.16 -23.89 17.76
N ALA A 418 -3.26 -23.70 16.78
CA ALA A 418 -3.53 -22.82 15.66
C ALA A 418 -4.72 -23.33 14.83
N THR A 419 -5.51 -22.41 14.31
CA THR A 419 -6.64 -22.69 13.41
C THR A 419 -6.49 -21.83 12.17
N ASN A 420 -7.18 -22.16 11.09
CA ASN A 420 -7.22 -21.34 9.88
C ASN A 420 -8.26 -20.20 9.99
N THR A 421 -8.71 -19.88 11.21
CA THR A 421 -9.59 -18.74 11.45
C THR A 421 -8.82 -17.49 11.05
N THR A 422 -9.25 -16.86 9.96
CA THR A 422 -8.62 -15.66 9.46
C THR A 422 -8.90 -14.50 10.41
N LEU A 423 -7.84 -13.80 10.74
CA LEU A 423 -7.88 -12.53 11.45
C LEU A 423 -8.18 -11.40 10.48
N ILE A 424 -8.31 -10.18 11.01
CA ILE A 424 -8.32 -9.01 10.14
C ILE A 424 -6.96 -8.96 9.44
N TRP A 425 -6.96 -8.79 8.12
CA TRP A 425 -5.75 -8.93 7.31
C TRP A 425 -4.62 -7.99 7.76
N ASN A 426 -4.97 -6.80 8.26
CA ASN A 426 -4.05 -5.80 8.78
C ASN A 426 -3.49 -6.12 10.18
N GLU A 427 -3.76 -7.31 10.74
CA GLU A 427 -2.96 -7.85 11.85
C GLU A 427 -1.66 -8.48 11.35
N CYS A 428 -1.57 -8.78 10.05
CA CYS A 428 -0.34 -9.12 9.37
C CYS A 428 0.15 -7.85 8.67
N THR A 429 1.05 -7.11 9.30
CA THR A 429 1.51 -5.80 8.84
C THR A 429 2.92 -5.82 8.26
N ASN A 430 3.69 -6.87 8.51
CA ASN A 430 5.08 -6.93 8.10
C ASN A 430 5.20 -7.11 6.59
N HIS A 431 5.93 -6.21 5.94
CA HIS A 431 6.24 -6.33 4.53
C HIS A 431 7.26 -7.45 4.28
N CYS A 432 7.15 -8.15 3.16
CA CYS A 432 8.09 -9.20 2.80
C CYS A 432 9.48 -8.62 2.51
N ALA A 433 10.53 -9.19 3.11
CA ALA A 433 11.91 -8.68 2.97
C ALA A 433 12.42 -8.64 1.52
N GLY A 434 11.87 -9.49 0.64
CA GLY A 434 12.20 -9.51 -0.79
C GLY A 434 11.24 -8.76 -1.70
N ASN A 435 10.13 -8.22 -1.18
CA ASN A 435 9.18 -7.43 -1.95
C ASN A 435 8.24 -6.64 -1.03
N ASP A 436 8.46 -5.33 -0.93
CA ASP A 436 7.66 -4.44 -0.09
C ASP A 436 6.20 -4.28 -0.55
N ASN A 437 5.81 -4.80 -1.72
CA ASN A 437 4.40 -4.86 -2.12
C ASN A 437 3.67 -6.11 -1.60
N GLU A 438 4.34 -6.97 -0.83
CA GLU A 438 3.75 -8.18 -0.26
C GLU A 438 3.75 -8.14 1.27
N ILE A 439 2.74 -8.76 1.88
CA ILE A 439 2.64 -8.93 3.33
C ILE A 439 3.14 -10.32 3.74
N CYS A 440 4.14 -10.36 4.62
CA CYS A 440 4.77 -11.55 5.17
C CYS A 440 4.52 -11.70 6.68
N GLY A 441 3.24 -11.73 7.06
CA GLY A 441 2.81 -12.00 8.43
C GLY A 441 2.96 -10.80 9.38
N GLY A 442 3.26 -11.09 10.63
CA GLY A 442 3.48 -10.11 11.70
C GLY A 442 3.86 -10.76 13.02
N PRO A 443 3.98 -10.01 14.12
CA PRO A 443 4.31 -10.56 15.42
C PRO A 443 3.29 -11.61 15.87
N ALA A 444 3.69 -12.89 15.92
CA ALA A 444 2.80 -14.01 16.21
C ALA A 444 1.59 -14.11 15.25
N ARG A 445 1.80 -13.72 13.99
CA ARG A 445 0.80 -13.67 12.92
C ARG A 445 1.39 -14.20 11.63
N LEU A 446 0.76 -15.20 11.03
CA LEU A 446 1.21 -15.79 9.77
C LEU A 446 0.28 -15.38 8.63
N THR A 447 0.83 -14.99 7.49
CA THR A 447 0.06 -15.06 6.23
C THR A 447 0.10 -16.51 5.77
N LEU A 448 -1.03 -17.22 5.89
CA LEU A 448 -1.14 -18.64 5.57
C LEU A 448 -1.43 -18.86 4.08
N LEU A 449 -0.66 -19.74 3.46
CA LEU A 449 -0.81 -20.17 2.08
C LEU A 449 -1.02 -21.69 2.01
N VAL A 450 -1.85 -22.12 1.06
CA VAL A 450 -2.24 -23.52 0.88
C VAL A 450 -2.23 -23.93 -0.59
N THR A 451 -1.93 -25.19 -0.87
CA THR A 451 -2.13 -25.77 -2.20
C THR A 451 -3.59 -26.22 -2.42
N SER A 452 -4.15 -25.89 -3.57
CA SER A 452 -5.45 -26.33 -4.11
C SER A 452 -5.49 -27.81 -4.51
N ASN A 453 -4.33 -28.46 -4.61
CA ASN A 453 -4.19 -29.90 -4.73
C ASN A 453 -3.22 -30.37 -3.63
N PRO A 454 -3.66 -30.45 -2.37
CA PRO A 454 -2.83 -31.03 -1.33
C PRO A 454 -2.41 -32.44 -1.78
N PRO A 455 -1.13 -32.81 -1.64
CA PRO A 455 -0.75 -34.22 -1.72
C PRO A 455 -1.74 -35.01 -0.86
N PRO A 456 -2.25 -36.16 -1.32
CA PRO A 456 -3.12 -36.97 -0.48
C PRO A 456 -2.40 -37.13 0.86
N PRO A 457 -3.05 -36.75 1.99
CA PRO A 457 -2.38 -36.69 3.27
C PRO A 457 -1.69 -38.03 3.51
N PRO A 458 -0.50 -38.07 4.12
CA PRO A 458 0.07 -39.31 4.58
C PRO A 458 -0.98 -40.00 5.45
N ASN A 459 -1.54 -41.10 4.93
CA ASN A 459 -2.63 -41.91 5.49
C ASN A 459 -2.82 -41.76 7.01
N ASP A 460 -3.67 -40.84 7.46
CA ASP A 460 -4.04 -40.76 8.88
C ASP A 460 -5.49 -40.33 9.15
N THR A 461 -6.39 -40.37 8.17
CA THR A 461 -7.83 -40.49 8.45
C THR A 461 -8.21 -41.96 8.54
N ILE A 462 -8.02 -42.56 9.73
CA ILE A 462 -8.68 -43.84 10.04
C ILE A 462 -10.17 -43.58 10.13
N LEU A 463 -10.88 -43.72 9.00
CA LEU A 463 -12.33 -43.92 9.02
C LEU A 463 -12.65 -45.17 9.85
N PRO A 464 -13.79 -45.22 10.57
CA PRO A 464 -14.23 -46.45 11.22
C PRO A 464 -14.20 -47.65 10.27
N ASP A 465 -13.75 -48.81 10.77
CA ASP A 465 -13.59 -50.03 9.97
C ASP A 465 -14.83 -50.31 9.12
N GLY A 466 -14.60 -50.51 7.81
CA GLY A 466 -15.66 -50.80 6.86
C GLY A 466 -16.35 -49.57 6.27
N TRP A 467 -15.84 -48.35 6.45
CA TRP A 467 -16.30 -47.17 5.72
C TRP A 467 -15.27 -46.68 4.71
N SER A 468 -15.75 -46.10 3.61
CA SER A 468 -14.89 -45.50 2.57
C SER A 468 -15.52 -44.24 2.01
N PHE A 469 -14.67 -43.31 1.54
CA PHE A 469 -15.11 -42.13 0.81
C PHE A 469 -15.80 -42.54 -0.50
N ALA A 470 -16.99 -42.01 -0.73
CA ALA A 470 -17.87 -42.31 -1.86
C ALA A 470 -17.88 -41.20 -2.93
N GLY A 471 -17.21 -40.08 -2.69
CA GLY A 471 -17.06 -38.97 -3.64
C GLY A 471 -17.82 -37.70 -3.23
N CYS A 472 -17.67 -36.66 -4.05
CA CYS A 472 -18.45 -35.42 -3.94
C CYS A 472 -19.80 -35.60 -4.66
N VAL A 473 -20.91 -35.37 -3.95
CA VAL A 473 -22.26 -35.56 -4.50
C VAL A 473 -23.14 -34.34 -4.30
N SER A 474 -24.14 -34.17 -5.16
CA SER A 474 -25.10 -33.07 -5.08
C SER A 474 -25.99 -33.18 -3.85
N ASP A 475 -26.23 -32.03 -3.24
CA ASP A 475 -27.30 -31.79 -2.28
C ASP A 475 -28.26 -30.72 -2.81
N ASP A 476 -29.39 -30.54 -2.14
CA ASP A 476 -30.38 -29.51 -2.48
C ASP A 476 -31.20 -29.11 -1.24
N PRO A 477 -32.10 -28.10 -1.34
CA PRO A 477 -32.91 -27.67 -0.20
C PRO A 477 -33.83 -28.75 0.39
N ALA A 478 -34.16 -29.81 -0.35
CA ALA A 478 -34.92 -30.95 0.13
C ALA A 478 -34.05 -32.03 0.79
N ARG A 479 -32.72 -31.91 0.68
CA ARG A 479 -31.67 -32.78 1.22
C ARG A 479 -31.58 -34.15 0.57
N ALA A 480 -30.36 -34.51 0.19
CA ALA A 480 -30.00 -35.82 -0.33
C ALA A 480 -30.03 -36.91 0.75
N LEU A 481 -29.71 -36.57 2.00
CA LEU A 481 -29.73 -37.48 3.15
C LEU A 481 -30.68 -36.95 4.22
N THR A 482 -31.80 -37.64 4.42
CA THR A 482 -32.95 -37.17 5.21
C THR A 482 -33.10 -37.86 6.57
N GLY A 483 -32.20 -38.78 6.92
CA GLY A 483 -32.34 -39.68 8.06
C GLY A 483 -32.03 -39.04 9.41
N PHE A 484 -30.83 -38.49 9.57
CA PHE A 484 -30.39 -37.76 10.76
C PHE A 484 -29.43 -36.65 10.34
N SER A 485 -29.42 -35.55 11.07
CA SER A 485 -28.44 -34.49 10.88
C SER A 485 -28.00 -33.87 12.19
N THR A 486 -26.76 -33.38 12.19
CA THR A 486 -26.17 -32.59 13.27
C THR A 486 -25.17 -31.61 12.68
N ALA A 487 -24.78 -30.59 13.43
CA ALA A 487 -23.68 -29.73 13.05
C ALA A 487 -22.74 -29.54 14.23
N ASP A 488 -21.44 -29.47 13.96
CA ASP A 488 -20.39 -29.34 14.97
C ASP A 488 -19.26 -28.47 14.43
N ASP A 489 -18.79 -27.52 15.23
CA ASP A 489 -17.65 -26.65 14.85
C ASP A 489 -16.30 -27.39 14.94
N GLN A 490 -16.30 -28.65 15.36
CA GLN A 490 -15.16 -29.58 15.31
C GLN A 490 -15.43 -30.78 14.39
N MET A 491 -16.28 -30.59 13.37
CA MET A 491 -16.63 -31.65 12.41
C MET A 491 -15.41 -32.19 11.65
N THR A 492 -15.26 -33.52 11.63
CA THR A 492 -14.28 -34.27 10.83
C THR A 492 -14.96 -35.39 10.05
N HIS A 493 -14.31 -35.93 9.00
CA HIS A 493 -14.78 -37.13 8.30
C HIS A 493 -15.11 -38.28 9.27
N ALA A 494 -14.19 -38.57 10.18
CA ALA A 494 -14.34 -39.64 11.16
C ALA A 494 -15.51 -39.40 12.13
N SER A 495 -15.69 -38.15 12.61
CA SER A 495 -16.77 -37.82 13.54
C SER A 495 -18.16 -37.93 12.91
N CYS A 496 -18.34 -37.50 11.65
CA CYS A 496 -19.63 -37.63 10.97
C CYS A 496 -19.94 -39.10 10.65
N VAL A 497 -18.95 -39.84 10.14
CA VAL A 497 -19.12 -41.28 9.87
C VAL A 497 -19.44 -42.05 11.15
N ALA A 498 -18.73 -41.77 12.25
CA ALA A 498 -19.01 -42.38 13.54
C ALA A 498 -20.42 -42.05 14.05
N THR A 499 -20.86 -40.79 13.87
CA THR A 499 -22.21 -40.34 14.24
C THR A 499 -23.26 -41.10 13.43
N CYS A 500 -23.17 -41.11 12.10
CA CYS A 500 -24.13 -41.81 11.25
C CYS A 500 -24.16 -43.32 11.52
N SER A 501 -22.99 -43.93 11.74
CA SER A 501 -22.87 -45.34 12.14
C SER A 501 -23.57 -45.61 13.47
N SER A 502 -23.41 -44.74 14.47
CA SER A 502 -24.07 -44.88 15.79
C SER A 502 -25.61 -44.79 15.71
N HIS A 503 -26.11 -44.12 14.67
CA HIS A 503 -27.54 -44.02 14.35
C HIS A 503 -28.03 -45.11 13.38
N ASN A 504 -27.19 -46.12 13.05
CA ASN A 504 -27.49 -47.22 12.12
C ASN A 504 -27.75 -46.79 10.67
N PHE A 505 -27.11 -45.71 10.21
CA PHE A 505 -27.13 -45.28 8.82
C PHE A 505 -25.90 -45.80 8.06
N THR A 506 -26.07 -46.13 6.77
CA THR A 506 -25.01 -46.67 5.91
C THR A 506 -24.35 -45.64 5.01
N ILE A 507 -24.87 -44.40 4.98
CA ILE A 507 -24.33 -43.27 4.23
C ILE A 507 -24.21 -42.08 5.18
N ALA A 508 -23.06 -41.42 5.14
CA ALA A 508 -22.78 -40.15 5.79
C ALA A 508 -22.40 -39.13 4.72
N GLY A 509 -22.79 -37.88 4.90
CA GLY A 509 -22.41 -36.78 4.02
C GLY A 509 -22.12 -35.55 4.86
N ILE A 510 -21.03 -34.86 4.56
CA ILE A 510 -20.71 -33.59 5.24
C ILE A 510 -20.86 -32.45 4.25
N GLU A 511 -21.62 -31.43 4.63
CA GLU A 511 -21.83 -30.20 3.87
C GLU A 511 -21.23 -29.01 4.62
N PHE A 512 -20.75 -28.03 3.85
CA PHE A 512 -20.39 -26.71 4.34
C PHE A 512 -19.45 -26.72 5.56
N GLY A 513 -18.52 -27.67 5.60
CA GLY A 513 -17.46 -27.78 6.60
C GLY A 513 -17.89 -28.33 7.96
N ARG A 514 -19.15 -28.15 8.37
CA ARG A 514 -19.61 -28.41 9.74
C ARG A 514 -20.88 -29.25 9.86
N GLU A 515 -21.59 -29.48 8.76
CA GLU A 515 -22.93 -30.08 8.79
C GLU A 515 -22.86 -31.54 8.39
N CYS A 516 -23.22 -32.45 9.28
CA CYS A 516 -23.25 -33.89 9.04
C CYS A 516 -24.68 -34.36 8.79
N TYR A 517 -24.88 -35.07 7.69
CA TYR A 517 -26.14 -35.66 7.26
C TYR A 517 -25.99 -37.17 7.09
N CYS A 518 -27.00 -37.93 7.51
CA CYS A 518 -26.99 -39.38 7.52
C CYS A 518 -28.21 -39.96 6.80
N GLY A 519 -28.03 -41.07 6.10
CA GLY A 519 -29.11 -41.77 5.42
C GLY A 519 -28.73 -43.19 5.02
N ASN A 520 -29.70 -43.93 4.48
CA ASN A 520 -29.47 -45.27 3.91
C ASN A 520 -29.55 -45.29 2.39
N ALA A 521 -30.00 -44.19 1.79
CA ALA A 521 -30.04 -43.93 0.36
C ALA A 521 -30.00 -42.42 0.13
N PHE A 522 -29.65 -42.00 -1.07
CA PHE A 522 -29.88 -40.63 -1.52
C PHE A 522 -31.34 -40.46 -1.95
N GLU A 523 -31.99 -39.41 -1.47
CA GLU A 523 -33.41 -39.12 -1.71
C GLU A 523 -33.59 -37.82 -2.51
N ASN A 524 -34.84 -37.47 -2.81
CA ASN A 524 -35.26 -36.21 -3.44
C ASN A 524 -34.66 -35.90 -4.83
N GLY A 525 -33.97 -36.85 -5.45
CA GLY A 525 -33.34 -36.67 -6.77
C GLY A 525 -31.90 -36.12 -6.70
N ALA A 526 -31.37 -35.92 -5.49
CA ALA A 526 -29.99 -35.52 -5.24
C ALA A 526 -29.06 -36.74 -5.08
N GLY A 527 -27.80 -36.51 -4.68
CA GLY A 527 -26.79 -37.57 -4.52
C GLY A 527 -26.10 -37.99 -5.82
N GLN A 528 -26.25 -37.22 -6.90
CA GLN A 528 -25.49 -37.41 -8.14
C GLN A 528 -24.05 -36.94 -7.95
N ALA A 529 -23.09 -37.67 -8.53
CA ALA A 529 -21.69 -37.29 -8.51
C ALA A 529 -21.48 -35.90 -9.12
N LEU A 530 -20.69 -35.07 -8.43
CA LEU A 530 -20.27 -33.74 -8.87
C LEU A 530 -18.79 -33.74 -9.25
N ASP A 531 -18.36 -32.63 -9.85
CA ASP A 531 -16.92 -32.32 -9.96
C ASP A 531 -16.32 -32.27 -8.53
N PRO A 532 -15.19 -32.96 -8.25
CA PRO A 532 -14.53 -32.90 -6.95
C PRO A 532 -14.28 -31.48 -6.42
N ALA A 533 -14.05 -30.50 -7.31
CA ALA A 533 -13.88 -29.09 -6.93
C ALA A 533 -15.13 -28.45 -6.31
N SER A 534 -16.30 -29.09 -6.40
CA SER A 534 -17.53 -28.63 -5.76
C SER A 534 -17.53 -28.88 -4.25
N CYS A 535 -16.70 -29.81 -3.76
CA CYS A 535 -16.50 -30.08 -2.34
C CYS A 535 -15.22 -29.37 -1.86
N ASN A 536 -15.26 -28.03 -1.84
CA ASN A 536 -14.14 -27.15 -1.60
C ASN A 536 -14.14 -26.47 -0.22
N VAL A 537 -15.08 -26.80 0.67
CA VAL A 537 -15.13 -26.26 2.03
C VAL A 537 -14.40 -27.21 2.96
N VAL A 538 -13.46 -26.71 3.76
CA VAL A 538 -12.69 -27.52 4.72
C VAL A 538 -13.52 -27.97 5.92
N CYS A 539 -13.18 -29.10 6.52
CA CYS A 539 -13.83 -29.58 7.73
C CYS A 539 -13.51 -28.69 8.93
N ALA A 540 -14.52 -28.33 9.73
CA ALA A 540 -14.38 -27.41 10.86
C ALA A 540 -13.43 -27.94 11.96
N GLY A 541 -13.35 -29.26 12.14
CA GLY A 541 -12.43 -29.93 13.07
C GLY A 541 -11.23 -30.64 12.42
N ASP A 542 -11.08 -30.56 11.10
CA ASP A 542 -9.95 -31.14 10.36
C ASP A 542 -9.67 -30.31 9.11
N ALA A 543 -8.89 -29.25 9.30
CA ALA A 543 -8.61 -28.24 8.27
C ALA A 543 -7.86 -28.76 7.03
N LEU A 544 -7.46 -30.05 7.02
CA LEU A 544 -6.79 -30.72 5.89
C LEU A 544 -7.70 -31.56 5.02
N SER A 545 -8.91 -31.79 5.50
CA SER A 545 -9.92 -32.58 4.83
C SER A 545 -10.99 -31.64 4.29
N THR A 546 -11.54 -31.94 3.11
CA THR A 546 -12.69 -31.20 2.58
C THR A 546 -14.01 -31.85 3.00
N CYS A 547 -14.93 -31.05 3.51
CA CYS A 547 -16.22 -31.41 4.07
C CYS A 547 -17.36 -30.74 3.30
N GLY A 548 -17.49 -31.10 2.02
CA GLY A 548 -18.55 -30.62 1.15
C GLY A 548 -18.31 -29.22 0.60
N GLY A 549 -19.40 -28.58 0.19
CA GLY A 549 -19.45 -27.24 -0.39
C GLY A 549 -20.90 -26.74 -0.42
N SER A 550 -21.15 -25.62 -1.10
CA SER A 550 -22.52 -25.11 -1.25
C SER A 550 -23.35 -26.09 -2.09
N TRP A 551 -24.33 -26.76 -1.46
CA TRP A 551 -25.15 -27.82 -2.08
C TRP A 551 -24.32 -29.03 -2.58
N ALA A 552 -23.21 -29.32 -1.90
CA ALA A 552 -22.32 -30.42 -2.23
C ALA A 552 -21.89 -31.18 -0.96
N LEU A 553 -22.07 -32.49 -0.94
CA LEU A 553 -21.72 -33.37 0.17
C LEU A 553 -20.43 -34.14 -0.13
N SER A 554 -19.47 -34.09 0.79
CA SER A 554 -18.42 -35.11 0.88
C SER A 554 -19.06 -36.39 1.44
N ALA A 555 -19.36 -37.37 0.56
CA ALA A 555 -20.11 -38.57 0.93
C ALA A 555 -19.20 -39.75 1.31
N PHE A 556 -19.65 -40.55 2.26
CA PHE A 556 -19.00 -41.76 2.77
C PHE A 556 -20.03 -42.89 2.84
N GLN A 557 -19.60 -44.12 2.56
CA GLN A 557 -20.48 -45.27 2.55
C GLN A 557 -19.88 -46.45 3.32
N SER A 558 -20.73 -47.18 4.03
CA SER A 558 -20.35 -48.41 4.71
C SER A 558 -20.31 -49.59 3.74
N ASN A 559 -19.24 -50.36 3.78
CA ASN A 559 -19.06 -51.67 3.14
C ASN A 559 -19.66 -52.82 3.97
N ALA A 560 -20.34 -52.51 5.07
CA ALA A 560 -21.01 -53.51 5.90
C ALA A 560 -22.18 -54.13 5.11
N THR A 561 -21.92 -55.31 4.54
CA THR A 561 -23.00 -56.18 4.07
C THR A 561 -23.92 -56.45 5.25
N VAL A 562 -25.14 -55.93 5.16
CA VAL A 562 -26.19 -56.13 6.15
C VAL A 562 -26.45 -57.63 6.29
N ALA A 563 -25.87 -58.25 7.32
CA ALA A 563 -26.21 -59.60 7.75
C ALA A 563 -27.58 -59.55 8.45
N LEU A 564 -28.65 -59.38 7.66
CA LEU A 564 -30.01 -59.58 8.13
C LEU A 564 -30.23 -61.08 8.38
N GLN A 565 -30.32 -61.46 9.65
CA GLN A 565 -30.82 -62.76 10.06
C GLN A 565 -32.32 -62.90 9.75
N SER A 566 -32.62 -63.93 8.95
CA SER A 566 -33.81 -64.80 8.98
C SER A 566 -35.20 -64.19 8.73
N SER A 567 -35.84 -64.58 7.62
CA SER A 567 -36.80 -65.72 7.60
C SER A 567 -37.37 -65.97 6.20
N ALA A 568 -37.72 -67.25 5.95
CA ALA A 568 -38.09 -67.82 4.67
C ALA A 568 -39.45 -67.36 4.12
N SER A 569 -39.60 -67.29 2.78
CA SER A 569 -40.41 -68.27 2.00
C SER A 569 -40.68 -67.82 0.54
N SER A 570 -40.36 -68.75 -0.37
CA SER A 570 -41.08 -69.14 -1.60
C SER A 570 -41.33 -68.18 -2.79
N ALA A 571 -40.73 -68.60 -3.92
CA ALA A 571 -41.29 -68.74 -5.28
C ALA A 571 -41.18 -67.59 -6.31
N ALA A 572 -40.12 -67.67 -7.15
CA ALA A 572 -40.08 -67.85 -8.64
C ALA A 572 -41.21 -67.32 -9.57
N PRO A 573 -40.99 -67.16 -10.90
CA PRO A 573 -39.73 -66.99 -11.67
C PRO A 573 -39.75 -65.91 -12.80
N SER A 574 -38.57 -65.70 -13.42
CA SER A 574 -38.32 -65.38 -14.86
C SER A 574 -38.77 -64.00 -15.40
N THR A 575 -38.02 -63.27 -16.23
CA THR A 575 -37.34 -63.67 -17.47
C THR A 575 -36.15 -62.78 -17.86
N SER A 576 -35.23 -63.40 -18.59
CA SER A 576 -34.03 -62.96 -19.29
C SER A 576 -34.17 -61.78 -20.27
N ALA A 577 -33.05 -61.05 -20.48
CA ALA A 577 -32.31 -60.87 -21.75
C ALA A 577 -31.58 -59.50 -21.72
N SER A 578 -30.26 -59.41 -21.54
CA SER A 578 -29.16 -59.64 -22.49
C SER A 578 -29.16 -58.75 -23.74
N LEU A 579 -28.20 -57.80 -23.70
CA LEU A 579 -27.23 -57.44 -24.75
C LEU A 579 -27.66 -56.62 -25.99
N ALA A 580 -26.89 -55.54 -26.15
CA ALA A 580 -26.02 -55.26 -27.31
C ALA A 580 -26.45 -54.22 -28.38
N VAL A 581 -25.58 -53.20 -28.48
CA VAL A 581 -24.96 -52.66 -29.73
C VAL A 581 -25.93 -51.78 -30.54
N SER A 582 -25.63 -50.62 -31.14
CA SER A 582 -24.48 -50.14 -31.93
C SER A 582 -24.83 -48.68 -32.38
N VAL A 583 -23.92 -47.70 -32.33
CA VAL A 583 -23.13 -47.16 -33.48
C VAL A 583 -23.73 -45.94 -34.22
N SER A 584 -22.98 -44.83 -34.11
CA SER A 584 -22.54 -43.87 -35.15
C SER A 584 -23.35 -42.65 -35.64
N THR A 585 -22.67 -41.50 -35.50
CA THR A 585 -22.28 -40.46 -36.51
C THR A 585 -23.35 -39.87 -37.41
N THR A 586 -23.47 -38.55 -37.59
CA THR A 586 -22.46 -37.63 -38.16
C THR A 586 -22.97 -36.18 -38.09
N ALA A 587 -22.03 -35.24 -38.16
CA ALA A 587 -22.19 -33.79 -38.17
C ALA A 587 -22.72 -33.20 -39.50
N SER A 588 -23.30 -31.99 -39.43
CA SER A 588 -22.90 -30.87 -40.32
C SER A 588 -23.62 -29.54 -40.06
N GLN A 589 -22.79 -28.51 -39.84
CA GLN A 589 -22.69 -27.22 -40.54
C GLN A 589 -23.73 -26.08 -40.35
N VAL A 590 -23.18 -25.01 -39.75
CA VAL A 590 -23.22 -23.53 -39.99
C VAL A 590 -24.01 -22.98 -41.21
N PRO A 591 -24.41 -21.69 -41.21
CA PRO A 591 -23.49 -20.66 -41.77
C PRO A 591 -23.50 -19.28 -41.08
N SER A 592 -22.32 -18.65 -41.10
CA SER A 592 -22.00 -17.24 -40.83
C SER A 592 -21.72 -16.50 -42.15
N VAL A 593 -22.02 -15.18 -42.22
CA VAL A 593 -21.75 -14.28 -43.36
C VAL A 593 -21.37 -12.86 -42.85
N PRO A 594 -20.50 -12.09 -43.55
CA PRO A 594 -19.58 -11.08 -42.98
C PRO A 594 -19.84 -9.62 -43.43
N ILE A 595 -18.90 -8.69 -43.14
CA ILE A 595 -18.48 -7.40 -43.81
C ILE A 595 -17.93 -6.44 -42.71
N SER A 596 -16.88 -5.61 -42.82
CA SER A 596 -15.72 -5.40 -43.70
C SER A 596 -14.73 -4.48 -42.96
N SER A 597 -13.46 -4.52 -43.38
CA SER A 597 -12.32 -3.71 -42.94
C SER A 597 -12.19 -2.36 -43.68
N ALA A 598 -11.56 -1.37 -43.02
CA ALA A 598 -10.97 -0.20 -43.66
C ALA A 598 -9.62 0.14 -42.99
N SER A 599 -8.61 0.43 -43.82
CA SER A 599 -7.20 0.71 -43.48
C SER A 599 -6.90 2.21 -43.33
N PRO A 600 -5.71 2.59 -42.82
CA PRO A 600 -5.43 3.94 -42.30
C PRO A 600 -5.00 4.94 -43.37
N ALA A 601 -5.28 6.23 -43.13
CA ALA A 601 -4.83 7.35 -43.96
C ALA A 601 -3.52 7.95 -43.41
N SER A 602 -2.60 8.24 -44.34
CA SER A 602 -1.27 8.84 -44.13
C SER A 602 -1.30 10.29 -43.66
N PRO A 603 -0.21 10.80 -43.06
CA PRO A 603 -0.07 12.21 -42.69
C PRO A 603 0.25 13.09 -43.92
N VAL A 604 -0.40 14.26 -43.95
CA VAL A 604 -0.18 15.34 -44.92
C VAL A 604 0.91 16.28 -44.41
N SER A 605 1.97 16.43 -45.22
CA SER A 605 3.05 17.38 -45.03
C SER A 605 2.60 18.82 -45.35
N PHE A 606 2.91 19.77 -44.47
CA PHE A 606 2.93 21.19 -44.80
C PHE A 606 4.38 21.65 -44.96
N SER A 607 4.74 21.99 -46.20
CA SER A 607 5.95 22.74 -46.54
C SER A 607 5.71 24.23 -46.29
N ALA A 608 6.60 24.87 -45.53
CA ALA A 608 6.82 26.31 -45.60
C ALA A 608 8.31 26.57 -45.84
N THR A 609 8.60 27.13 -47.01
CA THR A 609 9.92 27.57 -47.44
C THR A 609 9.99 29.09 -47.31
N SER A 610 10.96 29.64 -46.59
CA SER A 610 11.53 30.97 -46.88
C SER A 610 12.85 31.22 -46.13
N THR A 611 13.94 31.07 -46.90
CA THR A 611 15.18 31.87 -47.01
C THR A 611 15.74 32.71 -45.83
N PRO A 612 17.08 32.74 -45.68
CA PRO A 612 17.79 33.50 -44.66
C PRO A 612 18.05 34.95 -45.08
N VAL A 613 18.11 35.87 -44.11
CA VAL A 613 18.72 37.18 -44.28
C VAL A 613 19.82 37.36 -43.24
N SER A 614 21.05 37.35 -43.72
CA SER A 614 22.23 37.75 -42.98
C SER A 614 22.25 39.26 -42.76
N SER A 615 22.72 39.70 -41.60
CA SER A 615 23.31 41.03 -41.40
C SER A 615 24.34 40.94 -40.27
N ALA A 616 25.60 41.01 -40.66
CA ALA A 616 26.75 41.18 -39.78
C ALA A 616 26.83 42.63 -39.28
N SER A 617 27.36 42.85 -38.07
CA SER A 617 28.49 43.77 -37.81
C SER A 617 28.84 43.89 -36.31
N SER A 618 30.00 43.33 -35.96
CA SER A 618 31.23 44.06 -35.60
C SER A 618 31.49 44.62 -34.17
N VAL A 619 32.56 44.04 -33.59
CA VAL A 619 33.71 44.58 -32.82
C VAL A 619 33.57 45.05 -31.36
N ALA A 620 34.32 44.37 -30.47
CA ALA A 620 35.57 44.86 -29.82
C ALA A 620 35.59 44.71 -28.28
N GLY A 621 36.66 44.11 -27.73
CA GLY A 621 37.24 44.61 -26.48
C GLY A 621 37.66 43.62 -25.39
N SER A 622 38.76 42.89 -25.63
CA SER A 622 39.95 42.78 -24.76
C SER A 622 39.91 42.18 -23.33
N ALA A 623 40.68 41.08 -23.22
CA ALA A 623 41.85 40.88 -22.34
C ALA A 623 41.69 40.54 -20.83
N THR A 624 41.97 39.26 -20.54
CA THR A 624 42.93 38.69 -19.54
C THR A 624 43.89 39.67 -18.84
N PRO A 625 44.34 39.43 -17.58
CA PRO A 625 45.17 38.25 -17.27
C PRO A 625 45.01 37.57 -15.90
N SER A 626 45.56 36.35 -15.91
CA SER A 626 45.92 35.42 -14.84
C SER A 626 46.84 36.00 -13.76
N ILE A 627 46.96 35.34 -12.60
CA ILE A 627 48.20 34.80 -11.99
C ILE A 627 47.90 34.09 -10.63
N SER A 628 48.29 32.82 -10.59
CA SER A 628 48.94 31.98 -9.55
C SER A 628 48.50 31.89 -8.09
N ALA A 629 48.50 30.62 -7.67
CA ALA A 629 48.43 30.06 -6.33
C ALA A 629 49.65 30.36 -5.42
N SER A 630 49.45 30.22 -4.11
CA SER A 630 50.46 29.70 -3.19
C SER A 630 49.84 29.06 -1.94
N THR A 631 50.28 27.84 -1.69
CA THR A 631 50.09 27.00 -0.51
C THR A 631 50.94 27.50 0.65
N SER A 632 50.54 27.28 1.92
CA SER A 632 51.48 27.05 3.04
C SER A 632 50.80 26.40 4.25
N GLN A 633 51.40 25.29 4.69
CA GLN A 633 51.12 24.48 5.87
C GLN A 633 51.61 25.14 7.17
N SER A 634 51.07 24.72 8.32
CA SER A 634 51.82 24.43 9.57
C SER A 634 50.83 24.08 10.70
N ILE A 635 51.12 23.32 11.77
CA ILE A 635 52.18 22.43 12.25
C ILE A 635 51.53 21.68 13.43
N ALA A 636 51.82 20.38 13.57
CA ALA A 636 51.44 19.58 14.73
C ALA A 636 52.51 19.67 15.84
N THR A 637 52.07 19.63 17.10
CA THR A 637 52.91 19.37 18.28
C THR A 637 52.25 18.32 19.17
N SER A 638 53.07 17.37 19.62
CA SER A 638 52.71 16.17 20.38
C SER A 638 53.31 16.16 21.79
N VAL A 639 52.95 15.11 22.57
CA VAL A 639 53.59 14.49 23.77
C VAL A 639 52.76 14.62 25.07
N PRO A 640 52.63 13.59 25.97
CA PRO A 640 52.34 12.15 25.82
C PRO A 640 51.27 11.62 26.83
N ALA A 641 51.01 10.31 26.83
CA ALA A 641 49.90 9.59 27.49
C ALA A 641 50.08 9.17 28.97
N SER A 642 48.95 8.91 29.68
CA SER A 642 48.83 7.83 30.71
C SER A 642 47.38 7.39 31.01
N SER A 643 47.08 6.14 30.63
CA SER A 643 46.08 5.12 31.06
C SER A 643 44.88 5.43 32.00
N SER A 644 43.64 5.10 31.57
CA SER A 644 42.83 3.94 32.07
C SER A 644 41.37 3.94 31.53
N ALA A 645 40.83 2.71 31.35
CA ALA A 645 39.45 2.28 30.99
C ALA A 645 39.00 2.36 29.49
N PRO A 646 38.51 1.25 28.88
CA PRO A 646 37.89 1.29 27.56
C PRO A 646 36.55 2.00 27.68
N SER A 647 36.49 3.18 27.08
CA SER A 647 35.27 3.98 26.97
C SER A 647 34.45 3.45 25.78
N ASN A 648 33.15 3.33 26.04
CA ASN A 648 32.09 3.06 25.08
C ASN A 648 32.26 3.94 23.84
N THR A 649 32.40 3.34 22.66
CA THR A 649 32.38 4.06 21.38
C THR A 649 30.96 4.59 21.21
N THR A 650 30.79 5.90 21.23
CA THR A 650 29.50 6.55 20.98
C THR A 650 29.07 6.25 19.53
N VAL A 651 28.08 5.38 19.38
CA VAL A 651 27.36 5.18 18.12
C VAL A 651 26.83 6.53 17.68
N VAL A 652 27.18 6.96 16.47
CA VAL A 652 26.61 8.17 15.88
C VAL A 652 25.20 7.80 15.42
N LEU A 653 24.20 8.31 16.14
CA LEU A 653 22.80 8.13 15.77
C LEU A 653 22.44 9.08 14.62
N PRO A 654 21.46 8.74 13.78
CA PRO A 654 20.86 9.69 12.85
C PRO A 654 20.40 10.97 13.57
N ASP A 655 20.55 12.12 12.90
CA ASP A 655 20.18 13.41 13.48
C ASP A 655 18.70 13.43 13.88
N GLY A 656 18.38 14.05 15.02
CA GLY A 656 17.03 14.04 15.59
C GLY A 656 16.68 12.80 16.43
N TRP A 657 17.56 11.82 16.55
CA TRP A 657 17.32 10.63 17.37
C TRP A 657 18.20 10.57 18.61
N ALA A 658 17.61 10.14 19.73
CA ALA A 658 18.36 9.86 20.95
C ALA A 658 18.10 8.43 21.42
N SER A 659 19.14 7.81 21.96
CA SER A 659 18.97 6.58 22.74
C SER A 659 18.18 6.91 24.00
N ILE A 660 17.12 6.15 24.23
CA ILE A 660 16.37 6.19 25.48
C ILE A 660 16.84 5.08 26.42
N GLY A 661 17.74 4.19 25.99
CA GLY A 661 18.40 3.16 26.79
C GLY A 661 17.69 1.80 26.70
N CYS A 662 18.09 0.85 27.54
CA CYS A 662 17.53 -0.50 27.53
C CYS A 662 16.08 -0.52 28.02
N ARG A 663 15.22 -1.25 27.32
CA ARG A 663 13.76 -1.31 27.55
C ARG A 663 13.25 -2.73 27.51
N GLN A 664 12.28 -3.05 28.35
CA GLN A 664 11.64 -4.36 28.34
C GLN A 664 10.82 -4.55 27.07
N ASP A 665 11.04 -5.68 26.39
CA ASP A 665 10.15 -6.17 25.35
C ASP A 665 9.17 -7.22 25.91
N ASP A 666 7.89 -7.12 25.53
CA ASP A 666 6.95 -8.22 25.74
C ASP A 666 6.93 -9.11 24.50
N VAL A 667 7.61 -10.26 24.55
CA VAL A 667 7.68 -11.18 23.40
C VAL A 667 6.33 -11.74 22.95
N SER A 668 5.25 -11.57 23.72
CA SER A 668 3.90 -12.06 23.38
C SER A 668 3.04 -11.04 22.65
N GLY A 669 3.29 -9.74 22.84
CA GLY A 669 2.55 -8.64 22.20
C GLY A 669 3.43 -7.63 21.45
N ARG A 670 4.74 -7.69 21.64
CA ARG A 670 5.80 -6.72 21.31
C ARG A 670 5.54 -5.32 21.86
N THR A 671 6.62 -4.70 22.34
CA THR A 671 6.58 -3.34 22.88
C THR A 671 6.53 -2.27 21.77
N LEU A 672 7.02 -2.61 20.57
CA LEU A 672 7.00 -1.81 19.35
C LEU A 672 6.36 -2.67 18.25
N ASP A 673 5.15 -2.31 17.81
CA ASP A 673 4.22 -3.18 17.08
C ASP A 673 3.84 -2.68 15.68
N MET A 674 4.45 -1.60 15.19
CA MET A 674 4.07 -1.00 13.92
C MET A 674 4.76 -1.66 12.73
N ASP A 675 6.08 -1.88 12.82
CA ASP A 675 6.84 -2.59 11.79
C ASP A 675 8.07 -3.28 12.39
N ALA A 676 8.61 -4.29 11.71
CA ALA A 676 9.83 -4.95 12.12
C ALA A 676 10.56 -5.62 10.94
N PHE A 677 11.88 -5.75 11.05
CA PHE A 677 12.67 -6.58 10.15
C PHE A 677 13.89 -7.17 10.85
N THR A 678 14.49 -8.18 10.23
CA THR A 678 15.71 -8.83 10.70
C THR A 678 16.80 -8.74 9.65
N SER A 679 18.05 -8.58 10.09
CA SER A 679 19.20 -8.49 9.19
C SER A 679 20.44 -9.09 9.82
N ASP A 680 21.15 -9.92 9.05
CA ASP A 680 22.49 -10.41 9.44
C ASP A 680 23.55 -9.29 9.38
N ASN A 681 23.18 -8.11 8.87
CA ASN A 681 24.00 -6.90 8.88
C ASN A 681 23.30 -5.75 9.65
N MET A 682 22.60 -6.08 10.73
CA MET A 682 21.86 -5.10 11.54
C MET A 682 22.81 -4.09 12.20
N THR A 683 22.46 -2.81 12.10
CA THR A 683 23.13 -1.72 12.80
C THR A 683 22.09 -0.81 13.45
N ILE A 684 22.44 -0.14 14.54
CA ILE A 684 21.55 0.84 15.19
C ILE A 684 21.10 1.94 14.21
N PRO A 685 22.00 2.59 13.44
CA PRO A 685 21.57 3.61 12.47
C PRO A 685 20.67 3.05 11.37
N GLY A 686 20.92 1.81 10.91
CA GLY A 686 20.08 1.18 9.89
C GLY A 686 18.64 0.94 10.36
N CYS A 687 18.48 0.44 11.59
CA CYS A 687 17.14 0.27 12.18
C CYS A 687 16.41 1.62 12.36
N ILE A 688 17.12 2.64 12.88
CA ILE A 688 16.54 3.97 13.04
C ILE A 688 16.13 4.57 11.68
N ALA A 689 16.99 4.46 10.66
CA ALA A 689 16.71 4.98 9.33
C ALA A 689 15.48 4.32 8.69
N HIS A 690 15.32 3.01 8.89
CA HIS A 690 14.14 2.26 8.45
C HIS A 690 12.87 2.71 9.18
N CYS A 691 12.88 2.77 10.51
CA CYS A 691 11.70 3.25 11.25
C CYS A 691 11.36 4.71 10.90
N ALA A 692 12.37 5.54 10.67
CA ALA A 692 12.18 6.92 10.24
C ALA A 692 11.61 7.03 8.81
N SER A 693 12.01 6.18 7.87
CA SER A 693 11.47 6.19 6.50
C SER A 693 9.99 5.81 6.46
N LEU A 694 9.53 5.01 7.43
CA LEU A 694 8.13 4.65 7.64
C LEU A 694 7.36 5.66 8.51
N GLY A 695 8.01 6.73 8.98
CA GLY A 695 7.39 7.76 9.81
C GLY A 695 7.17 7.35 11.28
N HIS A 696 7.82 6.29 11.76
CA HIS A 696 7.69 5.83 13.14
C HIS A 696 8.70 6.53 14.08
N PRO A 697 8.24 7.19 15.17
CA PRO A 697 9.08 7.99 16.06
C PRO A 697 9.85 7.18 17.12
N VAL A 698 9.65 5.87 17.21
CA VAL A 698 10.36 4.99 18.15
C VAL A 698 10.91 3.80 17.39
N ALA A 699 12.18 3.50 17.63
CA ALA A 699 12.90 2.38 17.05
C ALA A 699 13.54 1.57 18.17
N GLY A 700 13.65 0.27 18.02
CA GLY A 700 14.30 -0.61 18.97
C GLY A 700 14.98 -1.75 18.25
N VAL A 701 16.21 -2.06 18.66
CA VAL A 701 16.91 -3.26 18.18
C VAL A 701 16.95 -4.31 19.28
N GLU A 702 16.67 -5.56 18.90
CA GLU A 702 16.67 -6.72 19.80
C GLU A 702 17.53 -7.85 19.24
N TYR A 703 17.99 -8.73 20.13
CA TYR A 703 18.56 -10.03 19.79
C TYR A 703 19.65 -10.01 18.71
N ALA A 704 20.51 -8.98 18.74
CA ALA A 704 21.59 -8.69 17.79
C ALA A 704 21.18 -8.31 16.36
N ARG A 705 20.05 -8.80 15.86
CA ARG A 705 19.73 -8.78 14.43
C ARG A 705 18.35 -8.23 14.09
N GLU A 706 17.53 -7.93 15.09
CA GLU A 706 16.13 -7.59 14.93
C GLU A 706 15.93 -6.09 15.13
N CYS A 707 15.09 -5.49 14.30
CA CYS A 707 14.68 -4.09 14.38
C CYS A 707 13.16 -4.04 14.50
N TYR A 708 12.68 -3.17 15.37
CA TYR A 708 11.27 -2.95 15.65
C TYR A 708 10.97 -1.45 15.63
N CYS A 709 9.85 -1.08 15.04
CA CYS A 709 9.37 0.29 14.89
C CYS A 709 8.04 0.47 15.61
N GLY A 710 7.82 1.64 16.19
CA GLY A 710 6.58 1.95 16.89
C GLY A 710 6.25 3.43 16.93
N SER A 711 4.96 3.72 17.06
CA SER A 711 4.45 5.05 17.35
C SER A 711 4.60 5.43 18.83
N ALA A 712 4.59 4.43 19.71
CA ALA A 712 4.84 4.52 21.15
C ALA A 712 5.19 3.11 21.70
N PHE A 713 5.42 3.00 23.01
CA PHE A 713 5.45 1.71 23.69
C PHE A 713 4.03 1.23 23.97
N VAL A 714 3.73 -0.01 23.59
CA VAL A 714 2.42 -0.67 23.76
C VAL A 714 2.53 -1.95 24.61
N ASN A 715 1.40 -2.62 24.86
CA ASN A 715 1.32 -3.93 25.53
C ASN A 715 1.99 -3.98 26.93
N ASP A 716 1.85 -2.90 27.70
CA ASP A 716 2.49 -2.72 29.01
C ASP A 716 4.04 -2.88 28.99
N GLY A 717 4.63 -2.82 27.80
CA GLY A 717 6.06 -2.90 27.54
C GLY A 717 6.80 -1.57 27.77
N GLY A 718 8.10 -1.57 27.49
CA GLY A 718 8.91 -0.34 27.54
C GLY A 718 9.31 0.09 28.95
N ALA A 719 9.22 -0.79 29.94
CA ALA A 719 9.81 -0.58 31.27
C ALA A 719 11.33 -0.40 31.15
N VAL A 720 11.91 0.52 31.93
CA VAL A 720 13.37 0.73 31.94
C VAL A 720 14.05 -0.49 32.55
N LEU A 721 14.98 -1.09 31.80
CA LEU A 721 15.81 -2.20 32.26
C LEU A 721 17.22 -1.72 32.62
N PRO A 722 17.95 -2.46 33.45
CA PRO A 722 19.41 -2.31 33.59
C PRO A 722 20.12 -2.40 32.22
N ASP A 723 21.17 -1.61 32.01
CA ASP A 723 21.90 -1.58 30.74
C ASP A 723 22.48 -2.96 30.35
N ASP A 724 22.78 -3.82 31.32
CA ASP A 724 23.29 -5.18 31.10
C ASP A 724 22.22 -6.19 30.67
N ALA A 725 20.94 -5.80 30.61
CA ALA A 725 19.91 -6.59 29.93
C ALA A 725 19.98 -6.47 28.40
N CYS A 726 20.59 -5.39 27.89
CA CYS A 726 20.92 -5.21 26.49
C CYS A 726 22.42 -5.49 26.33
N ASP A 727 22.79 -6.75 26.11
CA ASP A 727 24.18 -7.22 26.12
C ASP A 727 24.65 -7.88 24.81
N MET A 728 23.79 -7.90 23.78
CA MET A 728 24.09 -8.53 22.50
C MET A 728 24.65 -7.51 21.51
N ALA A 729 25.83 -7.81 20.94
CA ALA A 729 26.42 -6.99 19.89
C ALA A 729 25.60 -7.06 18.60
N CYS A 730 25.47 -5.96 17.86
CA CYS A 730 24.75 -5.96 16.57
C CYS A 730 25.43 -6.88 15.55
N SER A 731 24.63 -7.55 14.71
CA SER A 731 25.11 -8.48 13.68
C SER A 731 25.94 -7.79 12.58
N GLY A 732 25.57 -6.56 12.19
CA GLY A 732 26.29 -5.73 11.22
C GLY A 732 27.25 -4.71 11.81
N ASP A 733 27.20 -4.48 13.12
CA ASP A 733 28.15 -3.63 13.85
C ASP A 733 28.45 -4.21 15.23
N THR A 734 29.48 -5.04 15.30
CA THR A 734 29.91 -5.69 16.55
C THR A 734 30.42 -4.72 17.63
N THR A 735 30.55 -3.42 17.33
CA THR A 735 30.94 -2.39 18.30
C THR A 735 29.75 -1.71 18.97
N SER A 736 28.53 -1.98 18.49
CA SER A 736 27.25 -1.48 18.98
C SER A 736 26.47 -2.58 19.70
N ILE A 737 25.59 -2.21 20.63
CA ILE A 737 24.72 -3.14 21.37
C ILE A 737 23.29 -3.09 20.81
N CYS A 738 22.83 -4.20 20.24
CA CYS A 738 21.50 -4.39 19.68
C CYS A 738 20.61 -5.27 20.57
N GLY A 739 20.30 -4.77 21.77
CA GLY A 739 19.36 -5.39 22.70
C GLY A 739 19.88 -6.67 23.38
N GLY A 740 18.95 -7.49 23.83
CA GLY A 740 19.13 -8.77 24.50
C GLY A 740 17.81 -9.55 24.53
N PRO A 741 17.73 -10.76 25.11
CA PRO A 741 16.50 -11.56 25.10
C PRO A 741 15.37 -10.88 25.91
N GLY A 742 14.31 -10.42 25.24
CA GLY A 742 13.22 -9.64 25.85
C GLY A 742 13.61 -8.21 26.21
N ALA A 743 14.65 -7.66 25.57
CA ALA A 743 15.24 -6.37 25.92
C ALA A 743 15.68 -5.57 24.68
N LEU A 744 15.04 -4.42 24.45
CA LEU A 744 15.32 -3.51 23.33
C LEU A 744 16.37 -2.47 23.72
N SER A 745 17.43 -2.32 22.91
CA SER A 745 18.14 -1.04 22.86
C SER A 745 17.23 -0.07 22.12
N ALA A 746 16.56 0.83 22.84
CA ALA A 746 15.52 1.69 22.28
C ALA A 746 16.02 3.12 22.00
N PHE A 747 15.45 3.70 20.95
CA PHE A 747 15.74 5.02 20.41
C PHE A 747 14.43 5.74 20.12
N GLN A 748 14.44 7.06 20.31
CA GLN A 748 13.28 7.88 20.06
C GLN A 748 13.70 9.13 19.30
N ASP A 749 12.87 9.52 18.34
CA ASP A 749 12.93 10.81 17.71
C ASP A 749 12.64 11.89 18.76
N VAL A 750 13.66 12.69 19.09
CA VAL A 750 13.57 13.76 20.09
C VAL A 750 12.75 14.94 19.61
N ASN A 751 12.39 15.01 18.33
CA ASN A 751 11.52 16.04 17.79
C ASN A 751 10.03 15.74 18.10
N THR A 752 9.64 14.49 18.35
CA THR A 752 8.24 14.11 18.66
C THR A 752 7.81 14.35 20.11
N THR A 753 8.74 14.35 21.09
CA THR A 753 8.41 14.67 22.49
C THR A 753 8.08 16.16 22.71
N ALA A 754 8.52 17.05 21.81
CA ALA A 754 8.09 18.45 21.76
C ALA A 754 6.69 18.62 21.14
N VAL A 755 6.30 17.71 20.24
CA VAL A 755 4.99 17.71 19.55
C VAL A 755 3.88 17.13 20.44
N ALA A 756 4.14 16.05 21.19
CA ALA A 756 3.13 15.43 22.07
C ALA A 756 2.68 16.34 23.24
N ARG A 757 3.57 17.19 23.79
CA ARG A 757 3.17 18.23 24.78
C ARG A 757 2.40 19.40 24.16
N ARG A 758 2.43 19.55 22.83
CA ARG A 758 1.75 20.62 22.09
C ARG A 758 0.44 20.17 21.43
N MET A 759 0.17 18.86 21.33
CA MET A 759 -1.11 18.32 20.85
C MET A 759 -2.25 18.41 21.88
N TYR A 760 -1.96 18.56 23.18
CA TYR A 760 -2.99 18.69 24.24
C TYR A 760 -3.14 20.10 24.83
N ARG A 761 -2.64 21.14 24.17
CA ARG A 761 -3.00 22.53 24.54
C ARG A 761 -4.01 23.07 23.54
N PRO A 762 -5.17 23.59 23.99
CA PRO A 762 -6.11 24.23 23.08
C PRO A 762 -5.38 25.44 22.47
N ARG A 763 -5.02 25.32 21.19
CA ARG A 763 -4.31 26.39 20.47
C ARG A 763 -5.33 27.47 20.15
N GLY A 764 -5.23 28.57 20.88
CA GLY A 764 -5.93 29.80 20.56
C GLY A 764 -5.52 30.29 19.18
N SER A 765 -6.54 30.58 18.38
CA SER A 765 -6.60 31.51 17.24
C SER A 765 -5.29 32.22 16.89
N TYR A 766 -4.59 31.70 15.90
CA TYR A 766 -3.74 32.51 15.02
C TYR A 766 -4.59 32.91 13.81
N LYS A 767 -4.59 34.21 13.52
CA LYS A 767 -5.29 34.81 12.38
C LYS A 767 -4.57 34.39 11.10
N LEU A 768 -5.33 33.84 10.16
CA LEU A 768 -5.05 33.90 8.72
C LEU A 768 -4.93 35.36 8.26
#